data_AF-A0A9P7T2S3-F1
#
_entry.id   AF-A0A9P7T2S3-F1
#
_cell.length_a   1.000
_cell.length_b   1.000
_cell.length_c   1.000
_cell.angle_alpha   90.00
_cell.angle_beta   90.00
_cell.angle_gamma   90.00
#
_symmetry.space_group_name_H-M   'P 1'
#
loop_
_entity.id
_entity.type
_entity.pdbx_description
1 polymer ?
#
loop_
_entity_poly.entity_id
_entity_poly.type
_entity_poly.pdbx_seq_one_letter_code
_entity_poly.pdbx_strand_id
1 'polypeptide(L)'
;MGIPAAFRWLSTKYPKIISPVIEHQPVVLPDGSVVPVDITGRNPNGEEFDNLYLDMNGIVHPCAHPEDKAAPEDEEEMMLEVFKYTDRVVNMVRPRKLLMIAVGKSERMLSANVNISDNLSSDGVAPRAKMNQQRSRRFRSAQDAKEKEENKQELLSLLKQQNGGVLPPEHIGNVVKQAFDNNSITPGTPFMDILAVSLRYWCQYKLNTDPAWAKLKVLISDATVPGEGEHKIMNFVRSQRASPEHDPNTRHVIYGLDADLIMLGLATHEPHFRVLREDVFFQEARARICQLCGQKGHEARSCQGNIKDKSTDVNEKSVSAPLKPFIWLHVSVLREYLAAELTVSGLPFQFDLERAIDDWVFMCCFVGNDFLPHLPALEIREHGIDTLTTIWRNCLPKMGGYVTKDGHIDLERAQRILDGLAMQEDGIFKRRKEQEERRDANAKRRKTQHDGQYRYNNGVVNIDKLKNGHHDPSMGLSLHPISTYSNELPAVTTHDMVVNRSDAYDATIANKSAASAMKEQLRAGKPRFEVHKNVSPILGKRKASGEPHTAEVGKASTRIDSPADTVRLWEDGYADRYYQQKFHRPPGDISFRYEVAKAYVEGLAWVLLYYYQGCPSWEWYYPYHYAPFAADFTNLASMEIVFEKGRVSKPFEQLMSVLPAASRHALPKVFHPLMTEKESKIIDFYPEEFEVDLNGKKMAWQGVALLPFIDMPRLLAAVQEKYSLLTPAEAARNAPGKDVLIISENNSGLYDDILTRFYSKRQESRNFKLNPKLSGGLSGIVEKQGSEYVPHGSLTYPLGRNNMPDLDYDKSLR
;
A
#
# COMPACT_ATOMS: atom_id res chain seq x y z
N MET A 1 -0.19 -7.57 5.97
CA MET A 1 -0.93 -6.32 6.26
C MET A 1 -1.09 -5.50 4.96
N GLY A 2 -1.98 -4.51 4.90
CA GLY A 2 -1.96 -3.49 3.83
C GLY A 2 -1.52 -2.14 4.39
N ILE A 3 -0.73 -1.34 3.66
CA ILE A 3 -0.32 0.02 4.09
C ILE A 3 -1.51 0.81 4.60
N PRO A 4 -2.66 0.87 3.91
CA PRO A 4 -3.73 1.72 4.39
C PRO A 4 -4.28 1.26 5.73
N ALA A 5 -4.17 -0.03 6.09
CA ALA A 5 -4.60 -0.51 7.39
C ALA A 5 -3.62 -0.10 8.50
N ALA A 6 -2.31 -0.29 8.29
CA ALA A 6 -1.27 0.09 9.26
C ALA A 6 -1.19 1.61 9.44
N PHE A 7 -1.17 2.35 8.32
CA PHE A 7 -1.19 3.80 8.31
C PHE A 7 -2.46 4.36 8.95
N ARG A 8 -3.65 3.82 8.62
CA ARG A 8 -4.92 4.26 9.24
C ARG A 8 -4.96 3.97 10.73
N TRP A 9 -4.40 2.83 11.18
CA TRP A 9 -4.29 2.54 12.61
C TRP A 9 -3.35 3.54 13.30
N LEU A 10 -2.15 3.76 12.74
CA LEU A 10 -1.18 4.76 13.25
C LEU A 10 -1.77 6.17 13.29
N SER A 11 -2.42 6.61 12.22
CA SER A 11 -3.02 7.95 12.12
C SER A 11 -4.17 8.14 13.10
N THR A 12 -4.92 7.07 13.41
CA THR A 12 -6.03 7.12 14.37
C THR A 12 -5.52 7.11 15.79
N LYS A 13 -4.50 6.30 16.10
CA LYS A 13 -3.95 6.15 17.45
C LYS A 13 -3.03 7.31 17.83
N TYR A 14 -2.20 7.78 16.90
CA TYR A 14 -1.21 8.84 17.11
C TYR A 14 -1.42 10.00 16.14
N PRO A 15 -2.51 10.78 16.26
CA PRO A 15 -2.91 11.75 15.23
C PRO A 15 -1.89 12.88 15.00
N LYS A 16 -1.10 13.25 16.01
CA LYS A 16 -0.09 14.33 15.90
C LYS A 16 1.15 13.93 15.11
N ILE A 17 1.32 12.66 14.74
CA ILE A 17 2.43 12.26 13.88
C ILE A 17 2.23 12.75 12.44
N ILE A 18 1.03 13.21 12.08
CA ILE A 18 0.71 13.69 10.74
C ILE A 18 0.54 15.21 10.74
N SER A 19 1.15 15.88 9.76
CA SER A 19 0.86 17.28 9.45
C SER A 19 0.85 17.51 7.94
N PRO A 20 0.08 18.49 7.43
CA PRO A 20 0.12 18.83 6.01
C PRO A 20 1.47 19.40 5.62
N VAL A 21 1.86 19.22 4.36
CA VAL A 21 3.06 19.83 3.76
C VAL A 21 2.66 21.17 3.15
N ILE A 22 3.44 22.20 3.44
CA ILE A 22 3.31 23.53 2.83
C ILE A 22 4.17 23.54 1.58
N GLU A 23 3.54 23.66 0.40
CA GLU A 23 4.22 23.78 -0.89
C GLU A 23 3.99 25.17 -1.49
N HIS A 24 5.04 25.74 -2.08
CA HIS A 24 4.91 26.93 -2.93
C HIS A 24 4.74 26.48 -4.38
N GLN A 25 3.88 27.17 -5.12
CA GLN A 25 3.66 26.90 -6.54
C GLN A 25 4.38 27.95 -7.40
N PRO A 26 4.87 27.58 -8.60
CA PRO A 26 5.38 28.53 -9.57
C PRO A 26 4.33 29.61 -9.86
N VAL A 27 4.77 30.86 -9.96
CA VAL A 27 3.88 31.99 -10.25
C VAL A 27 3.89 32.25 -11.74
N VAL A 28 2.73 32.13 -12.39
CA VAL A 28 2.57 32.52 -13.79
C VAL A 28 2.29 34.02 -13.83
N LEU A 29 3.18 34.78 -14.47
CA LEU A 29 3.02 36.21 -14.66
C LEU A 29 2.01 36.49 -15.80
N PRO A 30 1.41 37.69 -15.85
CA PRO A 30 0.41 38.05 -16.87
C PRO A 30 0.91 37.97 -18.32
N ASP A 31 2.23 38.00 -18.54
CA ASP A 31 2.88 37.85 -19.84
C ASP A 31 3.06 36.39 -20.27
N GLY A 32 2.62 35.43 -19.45
CA GLY A 32 2.76 34.00 -19.68
C GLY A 32 4.10 33.42 -19.23
N SER A 33 5.02 34.24 -18.71
CA SER A 33 6.27 33.75 -18.13
C SER A 33 6.03 33.08 -16.77
N VAL A 34 6.73 31.98 -16.50
CA VAL A 34 6.58 31.23 -15.24
C VAL A 34 7.80 31.52 -14.37
N VAL A 35 7.58 32.16 -13.22
CA VAL A 35 8.63 32.34 -12.22
C VAL A 35 8.72 31.05 -11.40
N PRO A 36 9.87 30.34 -11.46
CA PRO A 36 10.06 29.11 -10.69
C PRO A 36 10.09 29.40 -9.18
N VAL A 37 9.82 28.39 -8.39
CA VAL A 37 9.87 28.51 -6.93
C VAL A 37 11.32 28.70 -6.49
N ASP A 38 11.62 29.81 -5.81
CA ASP A 38 12.93 29.98 -5.17
C ASP A 38 13.05 29.02 -3.98
N ILE A 39 13.90 28.02 -4.16
CA ILE A 39 14.22 26.97 -3.18
C ILE A 39 15.56 27.22 -2.47
N THR A 40 16.27 28.31 -2.81
CA THR A 40 17.47 28.75 -2.08
C THR A 40 17.12 29.38 -0.72
N GLY A 41 15.94 30.02 -0.64
CA GLY A 41 15.39 30.58 0.59
C GLY A 41 14.96 29.51 1.60
N ARG A 42 14.56 29.99 2.80
CA ARG A 42 14.11 29.14 3.92
C ARG A 42 12.94 28.24 3.53
N ASN A 43 12.90 27.03 4.08
CA ASN A 43 11.80 26.10 3.85
C ASN A 43 10.51 26.62 4.53
N PRO A 44 9.37 26.68 3.81
CA PRO A 44 8.11 27.17 4.35
C PRO A 44 7.48 26.27 5.43
N ASN A 45 7.94 25.02 5.57
CA ASN A 45 7.47 24.06 6.57
C ASN A 45 8.04 24.34 7.98
N GLY A 46 8.78 25.43 8.17
CA GLY A 46 9.28 25.88 9.48
C GLY A 46 10.61 25.27 9.91
N GLU A 47 11.15 24.31 9.13
CA GLU A 47 12.45 23.70 9.39
C GLU A 47 13.18 23.34 8.10
N GLU A 48 14.51 23.31 8.19
CA GLU A 48 15.40 22.89 7.10
C GLU A 48 15.72 21.40 7.20
N PHE A 49 15.98 20.78 6.05
CA PHE A 49 16.31 19.35 5.92
C PHE A 49 17.67 19.17 5.26
N ASP A 50 18.45 18.22 5.74
CA ASP A 50 19.80 17.97 5.23
C ASP A 50 19.78 16.99 4.06
N ASN A 51 19.16 15.84 4.26
CA ASN A 51 19.21 14.72 3.34
C ASN A 51 17.79 14.30 2.92
N LEU A 52 17.56 14.27 1.62
CA LEU A 52 16.35 13.74 1.01
C LEU A 52 16.66 12.39 0.34
N TYR A 53 15.88 11.37 0.67
CA TYR A 53 15.95 10.05 0.09
C TYR A 53 14.67 9.79 -0.70
N LEU A 54 14.80 9.45 -1.98
CA LEU A 54 13.67 9.18 -2.86
C LEU A 54 13.63 7.69 -3.18
N ASP A 55 12.55 7.02 -2.78
CA ASP A 55 12.16 5.78 -3.42
C ASP A 55 11.47 6.11 -4.75
N MET A 56 12.19 5.88 -5.85
CA MET A 56 11.71 6.24 -7.19
C MET A 56 10.47 5.47 -7.61
N ASN A 57 10.17 4.32 -7.02
CA ASN A 57 8.96 3.59 -7.36
C ASN A 57 7.70 4.32 -6.88
N GLY A 58 7.78 5.02 -5.76
CA GLY A 58 6.70 5.91 -5.31
C GLY A 58 6.44 7.09 -6.26
N ILE A 59 7.30 7.31 -7.26
CA ILE A 59 7.19 8.37 -8.28
C ILE A 59 6.81 7.78 -9.64
N VAL A 60 7.51 6.76 -10.11
CA VAL A 60 7.34 6.19 -11.46
C VAL A 60 5.94 5.63 -11.67
N HIS A 61 5.35 4.94 -10.68
CA HIS A 61 4.00 4.37 -10.80
C HIS A 61 2.90 5.42 -10.96
N PRO A 62 2.78 6.42 -10.07
CA PRO A 62 1.84 7.52 -10.28
C PRO A 62 2.04 8.27 -11.60
N CYS A 63 3.28 8.34 -12.12
CA CYS A 63 3.58 8.95 -13.40
C CYS A 63 3.17 8.08 -14.61
N ALA A 64 3.26 6.75 -14.50
CA ALA A 64 2.83 5.84 -15.55
C ALA A 64 1.29 5.72 -15.63
N HIS A 65 0.60 5.84 -14.50
CA HIS A 65 -0.86 5.72 -14.40
C HIS A 65 -1.47 6.89 -13.60
N PRO A 66 -1.41 8.13 -14.11
CA PRO A 66 -1.96 9.28 -13.41
C PRO A 66 -3.49 9.18 -13.28
N GLU A 67 -4.01 9.43 -12.08
CA GLU A 67 -5.47 9.35 -11.81
C GLU A 67 -6.26 10.51 -12.46
N ASP A 68 -5.62 11.67 -12.59
CA ASP A 68 -6.25 12.92 -13.03
C ASP A 68 -5.91 13.29 -14.50
N LYS A 69 -5.05 12.51 -15.17
CA LYS A 69 -4.53 12.80 -16.53
C LYS A 69 -4.58 11.56 -17.40
N ALA A 70 -4.40 11.73 -18.71
CA ALA A 70 -4.14 10.58 -19.58
C ALA A 70 -2.77 9.96 -19.23
N ALA A 71 -2.66 8.63 -19.37
CA ALA A 71 -1.37 7.96 -19.26
C ALA A 71 -0.40 8.45 -20.34
N PRO A 72 0.92 8.52 -20.05
CA PRO A 72 1.93 8.90 -21.03
C PRO A 72 1.88 8.01 -22.27
N GLU A 73 2.10 8.59 -23.45
CA GLU A 73 2.06 7.86 -24.72
C GLU A 73 3.35 7.07 -24.98
N ASP A 74 4.47 7.49 -24.38
CA ASP A 74 5.77 6.84 -24.52
C ASP A 74 6.69 7.04 -23.30
N GLU A 75 7.85 6.39 -23.36
CA GLU A 75 8.88 6.41 -22.32
C GLU A 75 9.42 7.82 -22.07
N GLU A 76 9.49 8.68 -23.10
CA GLU A 76 10.04 10.03 -22.98
C GLU A 76 9.08 10.98 -22.26
N GLU A 77 7.79 10.97 -22.61
CA GLU A 77 6.76 11.73 -21.88
C GLU A 77 6.72 11.30 -20.42
N MET A 78 6.84 9.99 -20.16
CA MET A 78 6.86 9.46 -18.82
C MET A 78 8.13 9.90 -18.05
N MET A 79 9.32 9.96 -18.67
CA MET A 79 10.52 10.54 -18.02
C MET A 79 10.30 12.01 -17.64
N LEU A 80 9.67 12.81 -18.51
CA LEU A 80 9.37 14.22 -18.21
C LEU A 80 8.41 14.36 -17.03
N GLU A 81 7.40 13.50 -16.92
CA GLU A 81 6.51 13.49 -15.76
C GLU A 81 7.25 13.06 -14.48
N VAL A 82 8.15 12.07 -14.56
CA VAL A 82 9.02 11.69 -13.43
C VAL A 82 9.90 12.86 -13.00
N PHE A 83 10.48 13.61 -13.93
CA PHE A 83 11.28 14.80 -13.63
C PHE A 83 10.45 15.89 -12.94
N LYS A 84 9.25 16.18 -13.45
CA LYS A 84 8.34 17.18 -12.83
C LYS A 84 7.93 16.77 -11.42
N TYR A 85 7.62 15.49 -11.22
CA TYR A 85 7.23 14.97 -9.91
C TYR A 85 8.40 15.03 -8.92
N THR A 86 9.58 14.60 -9.35
CA THR A 86 10.82 14.66 -8.55
C THR A 86 11.14 16.09 -8.18
N ASP A 87 11.03 17.03 -9.13
CA ASP A 87 11.21 18.46 -8.88
C ASP A 87 10.23 18.99 -7.83
N ARG A 88 8.94 18.64 -7.92
CA ARG A 88 7.94 19.00 -6.91
C ARG A 88 8.33 18.51 -5.52
N VAL A 89 8.79 17.26 -5.39
CA VAL A 89 9.25 16.70 -4.11
C VAL A 89 10.46 17.46 -3.58
N VAL A 90 11.49 17.68 -4.40
CA VAL A 90 12.68 18.44 -4.02
C VAL A 90 12.32 19.88 -3.61
N ASN A 91 11.37 20.52 -4.29
CA ASN A 91 10.94 21.89 -3.99
C ASN A 91 10.22 22.02 -2.64
N MET A 92 9.48 20.98 -2.22
CA MET A 92 8.84 20.92 -0.91
C MET A 92 9.86 20.68 0.22
N VAL A 93 10.83 19.79 0.01
CA VAL A 93 11.79 19.39 1.04
C VAL A 93 13.00 20.33 1.13
N ARG A 94 13.51 20.82 0.00
CA ARG A 94 14.71 21.69 -0.09
C ARG A 94 15.94 21.11 0.64
N PRO A 95 16.44 19.92 0.25
CA PRO A 95 17.60 19.30 0.90
C PRO A 95 18.84 20.19 0.79
N ARG A 96 19.61 20.31 1.88
CA ARG A 96 20.79 21.19 1.96
C ARG A 96 22.12 20.49 1.79
N LYS A 97 22.20 19.17 2.00
CA LYS A 97 23.45 18.40 1.97
C LYS A 97 23.43 17.30 0.91
N LEU A 98 22.38 16.47 0.86
CA LEU A 98 22.35 15.27 0.01
C LEU A 98 20.95 15.01 -0.59
N LEU A 99 20.93 14.59 -1.85
CA LEU A 99 19.81 13.91 -2.48
C LEU A 99 20.23 12.51 -2.88
N MET A 100 19.59 11.50 -2.30
CA MET A 100 19.77 10.11 -2.70
C MET A 100 18.54 9.64 -3.46
N ILE A 101 18.76 9.13 -4.67
CA ILE A 101 17.73 8.56 -5.54
C ILE A 101 17.96 7.05 -5.57
N ALA A 102 17.07 6.30 -4.94
CA ALA A 102 17.10 4.84 -4.95
C ALA A 102 16.03 4.30 -5.89
N VAL A 103 16.48 3.61 -6.93
CA VAL A 103 15.61 2.83 -7.82
C VAL A 103 15.61 1.40 -7.28
N GLY A 104 14.49 1.02 -6.67
CA GLY A 104 14.28 -0.28 -6.03
C GLY A 104 13.03 -0.24 -5.14
N LYS A 105 12.14 -1.23 -5.15
CA LYS A 105 10.85 -1.22 -4.47
C LYS A 105 11.05 -1.45 -3.02
N SER A 106 10.07 -0.98 -2.26
CA SER A 106 9.31 -1.83 -1.37
C SER A 106 7.89 -2.07 -1.92
N GLU A 107 7.47 -3.34 -2.03
CA GLU A 107 6.12 -3.68 -2.52
C GLU A 107 5.02 -3.47 -1.48
N ARG A 108 4.43 -2.29 -1.42
CA ARG A 108 3.11 -2.17 -0.81
C ARG A 108 2.32 -1.02 -1.47
N MET A 109 1.20 -1.35 -2.09
CA MET A 109 0.04 -0.47 -2.27
C MET A 109 -1.19 -1.37 -2.46
N LEU A 110 -1.75 -1.81 -1.35
CA LEU A 110 -3.10 -2.38 -1.33
C LEU A 110 -4.05 -1.24 -0.97
N SER A 111 -4.36 -0.38 -1.94
CA SER A 111 -5.47 0.57 -1.80
C SER A 111 -6.78 -0.22 -1.74
N ALA A 112 -7.54 -0.05 -0.67
CA ALA A 112 -8.80 -0.75 -0.46
C ALA A 112 -10.00 -0.16 -1.23
N ASN A 113 -9.78 0.83 -2.11
CA ASN A 113 -10.85 1.51 -2.86
C ASN A 113 -10.44 1.98 -4.27
N VAL A 114 -9.28 1.57 -4.79
CA VAL A 114 -8.87 1.87 -6.18
C VAL A 114 -9.18 0.64 -7.03
N ASN A 115 -9.59 0.86 -8.27
CA ASN A 115 -9.69 -0.19 -9.30
C ASN A 115 -8.41 -1.03 -9.25
N ILE A 116 -8.54 -2.32 -8.91
CA ILE A 116 -7.43 -3.25 -8.69
C ILE A 116 -6.88 -3.71 -10.05
N SER A 117 -6.32 -2.77 -10.81
CA SER A 117 -5.38 -3.09 -11.86
C SER A 117 -4.20 -2.15 -11.68
N ASP A 118 -2.99 -2.63 -11.97
CA ASP A 118 -1.86 -1.77 -12.34
C ASP A 118 -0.78 -1.43 -11.30
N ASN A 119 -0.53 -2.26 -10.27
CA ASN A 119 0.67 -2.10 -9.42
C ASN A 119 1.62 -3.31 -9.52
N LEU A 120 2.49 -3.30 -10.54
CA LEU A 120 3.24 -4.48 -10.96
C LEU A 120 4.71 -4.16 -11.34
N SER A 121 5.66 -4.06 -10.41
CA SER A 121 7.08 -3.76 -10.74
C SER A 121 8.02 -4.55 -9.84
N SER A 122 8.96 -5.34 -10.38
CA SER A 122 9.99 -5.98 -9.53
C SER A 122 11.20 -5.05 -9.52
N ASP A 123 12.09 -5.17 -8.55
CA ASP A 123 13.06 -4.11 -8.25
C ASP A 123 14.42 -4.67 -7.92
N GLY A 124 15.45 -3.80 -7.83
CA GLY A 124 16.86 -4.20 -7.73
C GLY A 124 17.02 -5.47 -6.92
N VAL A 125 17.82 -6.44 -7.42
CA VAL A 125 17.62 -7.85 -7.05
C VAL A 125 17.39 -8.03 -5.55
N ALA A 126 16.22 -8.55 -5.20
CA ALA A 126 15.73 -8.67 -3.83
C ALA A 126 16.05 -10.06 -3.24
N PRO A 127 16.03 -10.20 -1.90
CA PRO A 127 16.18 -11.51 -1.26
C PRO A 127 15.04 -12.46 -1.62
N ARG A 128 15.30 -13.77 -1.61
CA ARG A 128 14.31 -14.81 -1.98
C ARG A 128 13.03 -14.74 -1.15
N ALA A 129 13.14 -14.42 0.14
CA ALA A 129 11.99 -14.16 1.00
C ALA A 129 11.01 -13.13 0.39
N LYS A 130 11.54 -12.04 -0.20
CA LYS A 130 10.73 -11.04 -0.90
C LYS A 130 10.27 -11.52 -2.28
N MET A 131 11.11 -12.25 -3.01
CA MET A 131 10.79 -12.74 -4.36
C MET A 131 9.51 -13.59 -4.38
N ASN A 132 9.27 -14.41 -3.36
CA ASN A 132 8.03 -15.20 -3.25
C ASN A 132 6.78 -14.31 -3.13
N GLN A 133 6.86 -13.24 -2.34
CA GLN A 133 5.78 -12.26 -2.21
C GLN A 133 5.54 -11.51 -3.53
N GLN A 134 6.63 -11.09 -4.20
CA GLN A 134 6.56 -10.45 -5.52
C GLN A 134 5.88 -11.38 -6.53
N ARG A 135 6.30 -12.65 -6.59
CA ARG A 135 5.73 -13.65 -7.50
C ARG A 135 4.23 -13.86 -7.27
N SER A 136 3.80 -14.04 -6.02
CA SER A 136 2.38 -14.20 -5.69
C SER A 136 1.53 -13.03 -6.19
N ARG A 137 2.00 -11.79 -5.98
CA ARG A 137 1.33 -10.60 -6.50
C ARG A 137 1.30 -10.56 -8.02
N ARG A 138 2.41 -10.93 -8.67
CA ARG A 138 2.55 -10.89 -10.13
C ARG A 138 1.60 -11.83 -10.85
N PHE A 139 1.52 -13.07 -10.37
CA PHE A 139 0.57 -14.06 -10.89
C PHE A 139 -0.87 -13.63 -10.66
N ARG A 140 -1.18 -13.09 -9.47
CA ARG A 140 -2.52 -12.56 -9.17
C ARG A 140 -2.92 -11.42 -10.10
N SER A 141 -2.05 -10.44 -10.29
CA SER A 141 -2.39 -9.32 -11.18
C SER A 141 -2.51 -9.75 -12.64
N ALA A 142 -1.74 -10.74 -13.10
CA ALA A 142 -1.91 -11.30 -14.44
C ALA A 142 -3.26 -12.02 -14.58
N GLN A 143 -3.68 -12.76 -13.56
CA GLN A 143 -5.01 -13.38 -13.51
C GLN A 143 -6.12 -12.32 -13.49
N ASP A 144 -6.03 -11.32 -12.62
CA ASP A 144 -7.00 -10.21 -12.52
C ASP A 144 -7.09 -9.45 -13.86
N ALA A 145 -5.96 -9.24 -14.55
CA ALA A 145 -5.92 -8.59 -15.87
C ALA A 145 -6.57 -9.45 -16.96
N LYS A 146 -6.35 -10.77 -16.94
CA LYS A 146 -6.99 -11.72 -17.86
C LYS A 146 -8.51 -11.73 -17.64
N GLU A 147 -8.97 -11.88 -16.40
CA GLU A 147 -10.39 -11.84 -16.04
C GLU A 147 -11.03 -10.51 -16.45
N LYS A 148 -10.33 -9.37 -16.27
CA LYS A 148 -10.83 -8.06 -16.68
C LYS A 148 -10.97 -7.92 -18.20
N GLU A 149 -10.00 -8.43 -18.96
CA GLU A 149 -10.06 -8.41 -20.42
C GLU A 149 -11.17 -9.33 -20.95
N GLU A 150 -11.34 -10.52 -20.36
CA GLU A 150 -12.46 -11.42 -20.66
C GLU A 150 -13.81 -10.75 -20.37
N ASN A 151 -13.98 -10.15 -19.19
CA ASN A 151 -15.18 -9.39 -18.82
C ASN A 151 -15.43 -8.20 -19.76
N LYS A 152 -14.38 -7.49 -20.19
CA LYS A 152 -14.46 -6.37 -21.14
C LYS A 152 -14.92 -6.86 -22.52
N GLN A 153 -14.37 -7.98 -23.00
CA GLN A 153 -14.78 -8.59 -24.26
C GLN A 153 -16.22 -9.09 -24.21
N GLU A 154 -16.63 -9.71 -23.11
CA GLU A 154 -18.02 -10.13 -22.89
C GLU A 154 -18.97 -8.92 -22.89
N LEU A 155 -18.65 -7.86 -22.14
CA LEU A 155 -19.45 -6.62 -22.11
C LEU A 155 -19.55 -5.99 -23.50
N LEU A 156 -18.45 -5.95 -24.26
CA LEU A 156 -18.44 -5.45 -25.64
C LEU A 156 -19.32 -6.32 -26.56
N SER A 157 -19.34 -7.63 -26.36
CA SER A 157 -20.21 -8.54 -27.12
C SER A 157 -21.69 -8.27 -26.84
N LEU A 158 -22.06 -8.03 -25.57
CA LEU A 158 -23.43 -7.70 -25.15
C LEU A 158 -23.86 -6.32 -25.67
N LEU A 159 -22.97 -5.32 -25.62
CA LEU A 159 -23.24 -3.98 -26.16
C LEU A 159 -23.40 -4.01 -27.69
N LYS A 160 -22.62 -4.81 -28.41
CA LYS A 160 -22.80 -5.03 -29.86
C LYS A 160 -24.16 -5.66 -30.16
N GLN A 161 -24.62 -6.60 -29.33
CA GLN A 161 -25.95 -7.22 -29.48
C GLN A 161 -27.08 -6.23 -29.19
N GLN A 162 -26.94 -5.33 -28.21
CA GLN A 162 -27.97 -4.34 -27.87
C GLN A 162 -28.03 -3.15 -28.83
N ASN A 163 -26.89 -2.69 -29.37
CA ASN A 163 -26.81 -1.50 -30.23
C ASN A 163 -26.85 -1.82 -31.74
N GLY A 164 -27.34 -2.99 -32.15
CA GLY A 164 -27.44 -3.36 -33.56
C GLY A 164 -26.09 -3.41 -34.30
N GLY A 165 -24.99 -3.65 -33.58
CA GLY A 165 -23.66 -3.87 -34.16
C GLY A 165 -22.76 -2.65 -34.36
N VAL A 166 -23.18 -1.42 -34.00
CA VAL A 166 -22.36 -0.21 -34.17
C VAL A 166 -21.91 0.35 -32.81
N LEU A 167 -20.60 0.36 -32.56
CA LEU A 167 -19.98 1.02 -31.41
C LEU A 167 -19.62 2.47 -31.78
N PRO A 168 -19.93 3.48 -30.94
CA PRO A 168 -19.50 4.86 -31.18
C PRO A 168 -17.96 4.96 -31.23
N PRO A 169 -17.37 5.75 -32.15
CA PRO A 169 -15.92 5.84 -32.34
C PRO A 169 -15.15 6.31 -31.09
N GLU A 170 -15.78 7.08 -30.21
CA GLU A 170 -15.20 7.52 -28.92
C GLU A 170 -14.88 6.34 -27.97
N HIS A 171 -15.64 5.24 -28.06
CA HIS A 171 -15.40 4.05 -27.24
C HIS A 171 -14.28 3.18 -27.81
N ILE A 172 -14.01 3.24 -29.12
CA ILE A 172 -12.94 2.48 -29.78
C ILE A 172 -11.57 3.06 -29.38
N GLY A 173 -11.45 4.40 -29.33
CA GLY A 173 -10.20 5.07 -28.92
C GLY A 173 -9.79 4.78 -27.47
N ASN A 174 -10.74 4.77 -26.53
CA ASN A 174 -10.47 4.44 -25.13
C ASN A 174 -10.27 2.94 -24.87
N VAL A 175 -10.76 2.07 -25.78
CA VAL A 175 -10.60 0.60 -25.68
C VAL A 175 -9.24 0.13 -26.22
N VAL A 176 -8.63 0.87 -27.15
CA VAL A 176 -7.39 0.51 -27.86
C VAL A 176 -6.13 1.15 -27.24
N LYS A 177 -6.24 2.12 -26.32
CA LYS A 177 -5.07 2.60 -25.57
C LYS A 177 -4.50 1.45 -24.73
N GLN A 178 -3.40 0.86 -25.19
CA GLN A 178 -2.61 -0.06 -24.39
C GLN A 178 -2.08 0.73 -23.20
N ALA A 179 -2.55 0.38 -22.01
CA ALA A 179 -1.94 0.87 -20.78
C ALA A 179 -0.47 0.45 -20.78
N PHE A 180 0.41 1.35 -20.33
CA PHE A 180 1.82 1.05 -20.16
C PHE A 180 1.97 -0.22 -19.31
N ASP A 181 2.74 -1.20 -19.80
CA ASP A 181 2.90 -2.47 -19.09
C ASP A 181 3.85 -2.27 -17.91
N ASN A 182 3.25 -2.26 -16.72
CA ASN A 182 3.95 -2.11 -15.46
C ASN A 182 5.10 -3.11 -15.25
N ASN A 183 5.00 -4.33 -15.80
CA ASN A 183 6.10 -5.31 -15.68
C ASN A 183 7.41 -4.80 -16.28
N SER A 184 7.35 -3.81 -17.18
CA SER A 184 8.51 -3.12 -17.75
C SER A 184 9.27 -2.28 -16.72
N ILE A 185 8.67 -1.91 -15.59
CA ILE A 185 9.34 -1.27 -14.45
C ILE A 185 10.01 -2.37 -13.63
N THR A 186 11.04 -3.02 -14.18
CA THR A 186 11.75 -4.09 -13.48
C THR A 186 13.25 -4.12 -13.81
N PRO A 187 14.18 -4.40 -12.87
CA PRO A 187 15.58 -4.53 -13.21
C PRO A 187 15.79 -5.58 -14.28
N GLY A 188 16.66 -5.27 -15.23
CA GLY A 188 16.85 -6.12 -16.37
C GLY A 188 15.93 -5.81 -17.54
N THR A 189 15.07 -4.79 -17.48
CA THR A 189 14.29 -4.32 -18.64
C THR A 189 15.01 -3.15 -19.34
N PRO A 190 14.76 -2.91 -20.65
CA PRO A 190 15.34 -1.76 -21.36
C PRO A 190 14.93 -0.42 -20.73
N PHE A 191 13.69 -0.38 -20.24
CA PHE A 191 13.10 0.76 -19.57
C PHE A 191 13.92 1.24 -18.36
N MET A 192 14.43 0.33 -17.52
CA MET A 192 15.21 0.72 -16.34
C MET A 192 16.57 1.33 -16.71
N ASP A 193 17.16 0.91 -17.83
CA ASP A 193 18.39 1.53 -18.34
C ASP A 193 18.10 2.96 -18.83
N ILE A 194 16.97 3.14 -19.53
CA ILE A 194 16.49 4.46 -19.97
C ILE A 194 16.24 5.36 -18.77
N LEU A 195 15.54 4.87 -17.74
CA LEU A 195 15.30 5.61 -16.50
C LEU A 195 16.61 6.01 -15.81
N ALA A 196 17.57 5.09 -15.68
CA ALA A 196 18.85 5.36 -15.04
C ALA A 196 19.66 6.43 -15.78
N VAL A 197 19.78 6.33 -17.10
CA VAL A 197 20.51 7.31 -17.92
C VAL A 197 19.81 8.67 -17.91
N SER A 198 18.47 8.67 -17.98
CA SER A 198 17.66 9.88 -17.96
C SER A 198 17.76 10.63 -16.62
N LEU A 199 17.72 9.91 -15.49
CA LEU A 199 17.92 10.48 -14.15
C LEU A 199 19.33 11.05 -13.96
N ARG A 200 20.36 10.35 -14.44
CA ARG A 200 21.76 10.84 -14.39
C ARG A 200 21.89 12.15 -15.16
N TYR A 201 21.42 12.19 -16.41
CA TYR A 201 21.40 13.40 -17.22
C TYR A 201 20.64 14.54 -16.49
N TRP A 202 19.44 14.26 -15.99
CA TRP A 202 18.60 15.28 -15.38
C TRP A 202 19.23 15.87 -14.11
N CYS A 203 19.85 15.04 -13.27
CA CYS A 203 20.56 15.51 -12.09
C CYS A 203 21.77 16.37 -12.46
N GLN A 204 22.56 15.98 -13.47
CA GLN A 204 23.67 16.80 -13.98
C GLN A 204 23.16 18.13 -14.54
N TYR A 205 22.08 18.11 -15.33
CA TYR A 205 21.43 19.30 -15.86
C TYR A 205 21.00 20.26 -14.72
N LYS A 206 20.35 19.72 -13.67
CA LYS A 206 19.95 20.50 -12.50
C LYS A 206 21.14 21.09 -11.73
N LEU A 207 22.20 20.32 -11.52
CA LEU A 207 23.43 20.80 -10.88
C LEU A 207 24.11 21.95 -11.63
N ASN A 208 23.92 22.03 -12.95
CA ASN A 208 24.46 23.07 -13.81
C ASN A 208 23.56 24.31 -13.94
N THR A 209 22.24 24.15 -13.81
CA THR A 209 21.26 25.20 -14.13
C THR A 209 20.54 25.78 -12.92
N ASP A 210 20.37 25.00 -11.85
CA ASP A 210 19.60 25.38 -10.67
C ASP A 210 20.54 25.78 -9.51
N PRO A 211 20.53 27.05 -9.06
CA PRO A 211 21.39 27.53 -7.97
C PRO A 211 21.20 26.77 -6.65
N ALA A 212 20.02 26.22 -6.37
CA ALA A 212 19.78 25.48 -5.14
C ALA A 212 20.40 24.07 -5.18
N TRP A 213 20.60 23.51 -6.36
CA TRP A 213 21.26 22.23 -6.57
C TRP A 213 22.79 22.36 -6.56
N ALA A 214 23.33 23.54 -6.85
CA ALA A 214 24.77 23.78 -7.00
C ALA A 214 25.66 23.15 -5.89
N LYS A 215 25.21 23.12 -4.63
CA LYS A 215 25.97 22.55 -3.49
C LYS A 215 25.47 21.19 -3.03
N LEU A 216 24.48 20.62 -3.71
CA LEU A 216 23.90 19.34 -3.39
C LEU A 216 24.82 18.22 -3.89
N LYS A 217 24.99 17.19 -3.07
CA LYS A 217 25.58 15.92 -3.49
C LYS A 217 24.43 15.01 -3.94
N VAL A 218 24.50 14.46 -5.14
CA VAL A 218 23.45 13.58 -5.68
C VAL A 218 23.98 12.16 -5.78
N LEU A 219 23.35 11.21 -5.08
CA LEU A 219 23.69 9.78 -5.13
C LEU A 219 22.57 9.04 -5.85
N ILE A 220 22.88 8.36 -6.95
CA ILE A 220 21.92 7.55 -7.71
C ILE A 220 22.28 6.08 -7.52
N SER A 221 21.37 5.34 -6.90
CA SER A 221 21.44 3.89 -6.75
C SER A 221 20.38 3.25 -7.64
N ASP A 222 20.78 2.91 -8.88
CA ASP A 222 19.83 2.42 -9.89
C ASP A 222 19.47 0.93 -9.74
N ALA A 223 18.67 0.42 -10.66
CA ALA A 223 18.16 -0.95 -10.67
C ALA A 223 19.25 -2.04 -10.78
N THR A 224 20.45 -1.69 -11.26
CA THR A 224 21.57 -2.62 -11.40
C THR A 224 22.27 -2.90 -10.07
N VAL A 225 22.08 -2.04 -9.07
CA VAL A 225 22.55 -2.25 -7.70
C VAL A 225 21.55 -3.15 -6.97
N PRO A 226 21.98 -4.30 -6.40
CA PRO A 226 21.08 -5.21 -5.69
C PRO A 226 20.44 -4.60 -4.44
N GLY A 227 19.24 -5.07 -4.10
CA GLY A 227 18.48 -4.67 -2.91
C GLY A 227 17.26 -3.81 -3.21
N GLU A 228 16.32 -3.83 -2.27
CA GLU A 228 15.13 -2.97 -2.24
C GLU A 228 15.52 -1.50 -2.00
N GLY A 229 14.86 -0.54 -2.64
CA GLY A 229 15.28 0.86 -2.61
C GLY A 229 15.24 1.47 -1.21
N GLU A 230 14.19 1.16 -0.44
CA GLU A 230 14.13 1.53 0.98
C GLU A 230 15.31 0.94 1.76
N HIS A 231 15.70 -0.31 1.50
CA HIS A 231 16.81 -0.94 2.21
C HIS A 231 18.17 -0.44 1.73
N LYS A 232 18.33 -0.02 0.46
CA LYS A 232 19.53 0.70 0.00
C LYS A 232 19.68 2.02 0.75
N ILE A 233 18.58 2.77 0.89
CA ILE A 233 18.54 4.01 1.67
C ILE A 233 18.91 3.73 3.14
N MET A 234 18.28 2.75 3.77
CA MET A 234 18.56 2.43 5.18
C MET A 234 19.99 1.93 5.40
N ASN A 235 20.53 1.13 4.47
CA ASN A 235 21.95 0.76 4.48
C ASN A 235 22.86 1.97 4.37
N PHE A 236 22.54 2.93 3.49
CA PHE A 236 23.27 4.17 3.37
C PHE A 236 23.23 4.96 4.68
N VAL A 237 22.05 5.20 5.26
CA VAL A 237 21.90 5.92 6.55
C VAL A 237 22.71 5.26 7.66
N ARG A 238 22.61 3.93 7.81
CA ARG A 238 23.42 3.18 8.80
C ARG A 238 24.91 3.31 8.56
N SER A 239 25.35 3.23 7.30
CA SER A 239 26.77 3.36 6.96
C SER A 239 27.32 4.74 7.31
N GLN A 240 26.52 5.79 7.11
CA GLN A 240 26.88 7.15 7.52
C GLN A 240 26.91 7.27 9.03
N ARG A 241 25.88 6.79 9.74
CA ARG A 241 25.81 6.82 11.21
C ARG A 241 26.95 6.08 11.90
N ALA A 242 27.48 5.02 11.28
CA ALA A 242 28.64 4.29 11.78
C ALA A 242 29.96 5.07 11.65
N SER A 243 30.00 6.14 10.85
CA SER A 243 31.16 7.01 10.72
C SER A 243 31.33 7.87 11.99
N PRO A 244 32.54 7.95 12.58
CA PRO A 244 32.80 8.80 13.75
C PRO A 244 32.57 10.30 13.51
N GLU A 245 32.61 10.73 12.24
CA GLU A 245 32.44 12.13 11.82
C GLU A 245 30.99 12.43 11.39
N HIS A 246 30.05 11.50 11.60
CA HIS A 246 28.62 11.71 11.33
C HIS A 246 28.05 12.80 12.24
N ASP A 247 27.21 13.66 11.67
CA ASP A 247 26.47 14.66 12.43
C ASP A 247 25.19 14.01 12.99
N PRO A 248 25.08 13.77 14.31
CA PRO A 248 23.94 13.10 14.92
C PRO A 248 22.64 13.93 14.87
N ASN A 249 22.72 15.20 14.46
CA ASN A 249 21.57 16.07 14.27
C ASN A 249 21.19 16.23 12.80
N THR A 250 21.75 15.40 11.91
CA THR A 250 21.35 15.36 10.50
C THR A 250 19.84 15.15 10.40
N ARG A 251 19.17 15.95 9.57
CA ARG A 251 17.72 15.86 9.38
C ARG A 251 17.37 15.09 8.11
N HIS A 252 16.72 13.96 8.30
CA HIS A 252 16.44 12.97 7.28
C HIS A 252 14.98 13.07 6.80
N VAL A 253 14.78 13.08 5.49
CA VAL A 253 13.46 12.94 4.86
C VAL A 253 13.50 11.79 3.87
N ILE A 254 12.66 10.79 4.06
CA ILE A 254 12.43 9.74 3.05
C ILE A 254 11.07 9.95 2.40
N TYR A 255 11.04 9.96 1.08
CA TYR A 255 9.81 9.92 0.30
C TYR A 255 9.46 8.47 -0.05
N GLY A 256 8.23 8.05 0.25
CA GLY A 256 7.69 6.79 -0.19
C GLY A 256 6.32 6.49 0.41
N LEU A 257 5.62 5.51 -0.15
CA LEU A 257 4.23 5.20 0.21
C LEU A 257 4.12 4.04 1.21
N ASP A 258 5.18 3.27 1.39
CA ASP A 258 5.21 2.06 2.21
C ASP A 258 5.06 2.33 3.70
N ALA A 259 4.33 1.42 4.37
CA ALA A 259 4.14 1.47 5.81
C ALA A 259 5.41 1.06 6.57
N ASP A 260 6.24 0.25 5.92
CA ASP A 260 7.49 -0.28 6.47
C ASP A 260 8.50 0.87 6.66
N LEU A 261 8.42 1.97 5.89
CA LEU A 261 9.26 3.16 6.05
C LEU A 261 9.18 3.80 7.43
N ILE A 262 8.05 3.71 8.12
CA ILE A 262 7.92 4.22 9.50
C ILE A 262 8.71 3.32 10.46
N MET A 263 8.62 2.00 10.29
CA MET A 263 9.37 1.03 11.10
C MET A 263 10.87 1.12 10.82
N LEU A 264 11.25 1.24 9.55
CA LEU A 264 12.63 1.45 9.14
C LEU A 264 13.17 2.79 9.66
N GLY A 265 12.37 3.85 9.62
CA GLY A 265 12.70 5.15 10.21
C GLY A 265 12.97 5.05 11.71
N LEU A 266 12.14 4.33 12.47
CA LEU A 266 12.38 4.04 13.88
C LEU A 266 13.67 3.23 14.10
N ALA A 267 13.89 2.18 13.30
CA ALA A 267 15.06 1.31 13.38
C ALA A 267 16.38 2.01 13.01
N THR A 268 16.34 3.18 12.35
CA THR A 268 17.56 3.98 12.15
C THR A 268 18.09 4.60 13.44
N HIS A 269 17.22 4.80 14.44
CA HIS A 269 17.42 5.61 15.65
C HIS A 269 17.96 7.03 15.37
N GLU A 270 17.74 7.57 14.17
CA GLU A 270 18.00 8.99 13.90
C GLU A 270 16.88 9.83 14.55
N PRO A 271 17.23 10.81 15.42
CA PRO A 271 16.23 11.57 16.17
C PRO A 271 15.39 12.49 15.26
N HIS A 272 15.96 12.94 14.14
CA HIS A 272 15.32 13.85 13.20
C HIS A 272 15.01 13.16 11.88
N PHE A 273 13.95 12.35 11.89
CA PHE A 273 13.53 11.58 10.73
C PHE A 273 12.06 11.87 10.38
N ARG A 274 11.78 12.11 9.10
CA ARG A 274 10.42 12.27 8.57
C ARG A 274 10.18 11.41 7.35
N VAL A 275 8.95 10.93 7.22
CA VAL A 275 8.46 10.30 5.98
C VAL A 275 7.56 11.31 5.27
N LEU A 276 7.84 11.57 4.00
CA LEU A 276 7.00 12.36 3.10
C LEU A 276 6.17 11.42 2.24
N ARG A 277 4.86 11.68 2.14
CA ARG A 277 3.96 10.87 1.31
C ARG A 277 2.77 11.68 0.81
N GLU A 278 2.11 11.18 -0.22
CA GLU A 278 0.81 11.70 -0.64
C GLU A 278 -0.27 11.40 0.40
N ASP A 279 -1.26 12.28 0.51
CA ASP A 279 -2.44 12.05 1.32
C ASP A 279 -3.42 11.10 0.60
N VAL A 280 -3.43 9.85 1.05
CA VAL A 280 -4.30 8.80 0.52
C VAL A 280 -5.76 9.01 0.91
N PHE A 281 -6.05 9.78 1.96
CA PHE A 281 -7.42 10.03 2.42
C PHE A 281 -8.09 11.22 1.73
N PHE A 282 -7.34 12.02 0.97
CA PHE A 282 -7.87 13.18 0.25
C PHE A 282 -9.01 12.81 -0.71
N GLN A 283 -8.94 11.65 -1.36
CA GLN A 283 -9.96 11.19 -2.29
C GLN A 283 -11.24 10.68 -1.62
N GLU A 284 -11.16 10.13 -0.40
CA GLU A 284 -12.34 9.67 0.35
C GLU A 284 -13.28 10.85 0.70
N ALA A 285 -12.74 12.07 0.75
CA ALA A 285 -13.51 13.31 0.92
C ALA A 285 -14.24 13.78 -0.35
N ARG A 286 -13.86 13.28 -1.55
CA ARG A 286 -14.55 13.60 -2.81
C ARG A 286 -15.72 12.62 -3.04
N ALA A 287 -16.91 13.16 -3.28
CA ALA A 287 -18.09 12.34 -3.61
C ALA A 287 -17.83 11.49 -4.87
N ARG A 288 -17.98 10.16 -4.77
CA ARG A 288 -17.79 9.20 -5.88
C ARG A 288 -18.60 9.61 -7.11
N ILE A 289 -17.93 9.69 -8.26
CA ILE A 289 -18.52 9.95 -9.58
C ILE A 289 -18.60 8.63 -10.35
N CYS A 290 -19.74 8.36 -10.98
CA CYS A 290 -19.96 7.19 -11.83
C CYS A 290 -19.13 7.31 -13.11
N GLN A 291 -18.30 6.31 -13.41
CA GLN A 291 -17.42 6.31 -14.58
C GLN A 291 -18.12 6.14 -15.93
N LEU A 292 -19.41 5.77 -15.93
CA LEU A 292 -20.18 5.60 -17.17
C LEU A 292 -20.94 6.88 -17.58
N CYS A 293 -21.44 7.67 -16.63
CA CYS A 293 -22.25 8.87 -16.91
C CYS A 293 -21.70 10.17 -16.31
N GLY A 294 -20.65 10.10 -15.50
CA GLY A 294 -20.03 11.27 -14.88
C GLY A 294 -20.87 11.93 -13.77
N GLN A 295 -21.91 11.25 -13.24
CA GLN A 295 -22.77 11.77 -12.17
C GLN A 295 -22.36 11.24 -10.78
N LYS A 296 -22.62 12.03 -9.72
CA LYS A 296 -22.29 11.66 -8.34
C LYS A 296 -23.30 10.65 -7.76
N GLY A 297 -22.85 9.77 -6.85
CA GLY A 297 -23.75 9.04 -5.94
C GLY A 297 -24.21 7.63 -6.37
N HIS A 298 -23.66 7.05 -7.42
CA HIS A 298 -23.93 5.65 -7.80
C HIS A 298 -22.71 4.98 -8.46
N GLU A 299 -22.67 3.65 -8.44
CA GLU A 299 -21.61 2.84 -9.05
C GLU A 299 -21.92 2.50 -10.51
N ALA A 300 -20.90 2.20 -11.32
CA ALA A 300 -21.06 1.89 -12.75
C ALA A 300 -22.08 0.76 -13.01
N ARG A 301 -22.11 -0.27 -12.15
CA ARG A 301 -23.09 -1.37 -12.22
C ARG A 301 -24.55 -0.96 -12.03
N SER A 302 -24.79 0.21 -11.46
CA SER A 302 -26.12 0.77 -11.20
C SER A 302 -26.41 2.01 -12.05
N CYS A 303 -25.57 2.27 -13.06
CA CYS A 303 -25.72 3.39 -13.96
C CYS A 303 -26.89 3.15 -14.93
N GLN A 304 -27.80 4.13 -15.03
CA GLN A 304 -28.93 4.09 -15.97
C GLN A 304 -28.59 4.68 -17.35
N GLY A 305 -27.34 5.10 -17.58
CA GLY A 305 -26.89 5.60 -18.89
C GLY A 305 -27.34 7.02 -19.26
N ASN A 306 -27.91 7.78 -18.32
CA ASN A 306 -28.36 9.15 -18.60
C ASN A 306 -27.17 10.09 -18.81
N ILE A 307 -27.08 10.65 -20.02
CA ILE A 307 -26.02 11.59 -20.42
C ILE A 307 -26.17 12.90 -19.63
N LYS A 308 -25.04 13.48 -19.21
CA LYS A 308 -24.99 14.78 -18.55
C LYS A 308 -25.48 15.88 -19.51
N ASP A 309 -26.56 16.59 -19.18
CA ASP A 309 -27.06 17.72 -19.98
C ASP A 309 -25.96 18.79 -20.11
N LYS A 310 -25.49 19.02 -21.34
CA LYS A 310 -24.41 19.97 -21.67
C LYS A 310 -24.84 21.45 -21.59
N SER A 311 -26.00 21.78 -21.04
CA SER A 311 -26.60 23.12 -21.17
C SER A 311 -26.37 24.07 -19.99
N THR A 312 -25.70 23.68 -18.90
CA THR A 312 -25.56 24.53 -17.70
C THR A 312 -24.16 24.76 -17.15
N ASP A 313 -23.08 24.40 -17.86
CA ASP A 313 -21.71 24.75 -17.44
C ASP A 313 -20.85 25.21 -18.63
N VAL A 314 -20.92 26.50 -18.96
CA VAL A 314 -19.98 27.15 -19.90
C VAL A 314 -18.86 27.89 -19.14
N ASN A 315 -18.84 27.90 -17.81
CA ASN A 315 -17.89 28.69 -17.01
C ASN A 315 -16.89 27.93 -16.12
N GLU A 316 -16.80 26.60 -16.17
CA GLU A 316 -15.84 25.82 -15.34
C GLU A 316 -14.76 25.08 -16.14
N LYS A 317 -14.37 25.57 -17.33
CA LYS A 317 -13.28 24.95 -18.12
C LYS A 317 -11.86 25.49 -17.84
N SER A 318 -11.68 26.35 -16.84
CA SER A 318 -10.39 27.01 -16.57
C SER A 318 -9.85 26.89 -15.14
N VAL A 319 -10.39 26.00 -14.30
CA VAL A 319 -9.76 25.69 -13.00
C VAL A 319 -9.06 24.34 -13.13
N SER A 320 -7.73 24.37 -13.23
CA SER A 320 -6.89 23.18 -13.12
C SER A 320 -7.30 22.38 -11.88
N ALA A 321 -7.51 21.07 -12.01
CA ALA A 321 -7.81 20.21 -10.87
C ALA A 321 -6.78 20.45 -9.75
N PRO A 322 -7.21 20.64 -8.48
CA PRO A 322 -6.28 20.95 -7.41
C PRO A 322 -5.32 19.77 -7.22
N LEU A 323 -4.03 20.08 -7.11
CA LEU A 323 -2.97 19.09 -6.96
C LEU A 323 -3.23 18.22 -5.72
N LYS A 324 -2.85 16.94 -5.82
CA LYS A 324 -2.90 16.01 -4.69
C LYS A 324 -1.98 16.50 -3.57
N PRO A 325 -2.47 16.66 -2.33
CA PRO A 325 -1.67 17.19 -1.24
C PRO A 325 -0.72 16.14 -0.67
N PHE A 326 0.36 16.63 -0.05
CA PHE A 326 1.33 15.81 0.67
C PHE A 326 1.20 16.00 2.18
N ILE A 327 1.62 14.99 2.92
CA ILE A 327 1.66 14.98 4.37
C ILE A 327 3.03 14.55 4.89
N TRP A 328 3.41 15.16 6.01
CA TRP A 328 4.53 14.76 6.83
C TRP A 328 4.12 13.68 7.81
N LEU A 329 5.00 12.70 7.99
CA LEU A 329 4.97 11.76 9.09
C LEU A 329 6.20 11.97 9.98
N HIS A 330 5.96 12.41 11.20
CA HIS A 330 6.99 12.76 12.17
C HIS A 330 7.39 11.54 13.00
N VAL A 331 8.54 10.92 12.68
CA VAL A 331 9.06 9.78 13.45
C VAL A 331 9.47 10.22 14.86
N SER A 332 9.99 11.45 15.02
CA SER A 332 10.30 12.03 16.33
C SER A 332 9.07 12.10 17.25
N VAL A 333 7.93 12.57 16.73
CA VAL A 333 6.68 12.65 17.50
C VAL A 333 6.14 11.25 17.80
N LEU A 334 6.28 10.29 16.87
CA LEU A 334 5.93 8.90 17.14
C LEU A 334 6.79 8.32 18.29
N ARG A 335 8.08 8.64 18.35
CA ARG A 335 8.97 8.22 19.44
C ARG A 335 8.50 8.77 20.79
N GLU A 336 8.00 10.01 20.85
CA GLU A 336 7.40 10.57 22.07
C GLU A 336 6.13 9.81 22.50
N TYR A 337 5.25 9.47 21.55
CA TYR A 337 4.09 8.63 21.83
C TYR A 337 4.48 7.25 22.38
N LEU A 338 5.45 6.61 21.73
CA LEU A 338 5.97 5.31 22.16
C LEU A 338 6.67 5.41 23.50
N ALA A 339 7.37 6.50 23.82
CA ALA A 339 7.95 6.72 25.14
C ALA A 339 6.88 6.73 26.23
N ALA A 340 5.76 7.43 25.99
CA ALA A 340 4.65 7.43 26.93
C ALA A 340 3.95 6.06 27.05
N GLU A 341 3.82 5.32 25.95
CA GLU A 341 3.09 4.05 25.93
C GLU A 341 3.91 2.86 26.46
N LEU A 342 5.21 2.81 26.16
CA LEU A 342 6.11 1.70 26.47
C LEU A 342 6.79 1.84 27.82
N THR A 343 6.70 2.98 28.49
CA THR A 343 7.27 3.16 29.84
C THR A 343 6.60 2.20 30.83
N VAL A 344 7.40 1.40 31.52
CA VAL A 344 6.95 0.47 32.57
C VAL A 344 7.60 0.87 33.90
N SER A 345 6.78 1.03 34.94
CA SER A 345 7.24 1.34 36.30
C SER A 345 7.64 0.07 37.06
N GLY A 346 8.60 0.18 37.96
CA GLY A 346 9.02 -0.94 38.83
C GLY A 346 9.85 -2.01 38.12
N LEU A 347 10.55 -1.66 37.03
CA LEU A 347 11.45 -2.57 36.35
C LEU A 347 12.69 -2.90 37.20
N PRO A 348 13.20 -4.14 37.14
CA PRO A 348 14.44 -4.53 37.81
C PRO A 348 15.71 -4.03 37.10
N PHE A 349 15.57 -3.32 35.98
CA PHE A 349 16.65 -2.73 35.18
C PHE A 349 16.26 -1.32 34.71
N GLN A 350 17.25 -0.53 34.28
CA GLN A 350 17.01 0.83 33.79
C GLN A 350 16.25 0.80 32.46
N PHE A 351 15.16 1.56 32.38
CA PHE A 351 14.40 1.70 31.14
C PHE A 351 15.22 2.46 30.08
N ASP A 352 15.33 1.86 28.90
CA ASP A 352 15.91 2.40 27.68
C ASP A 352 14.82 2.45 26.58
N LEU A 353 14.57 3.66 26.08
CA LEU A 353 13.56 3.89 25.06
C LEU A 353 13.95 3.27 23.71
N GLU A 354 15.23 3.31 23.32
CA GLU A 354 15.67 2.77 22.02
C GLU A 354 15.43 1.27 21.96
N ARG A 355 15.75 0.58 23.07
CA ARG A 355 15.52 -0.87 23.19
C ARG A 355 14.05 -1.24 23.31
N ALA A 356 13.23 -0.39 23.91
CA ALA A 356 11.78 -0.56 23.92
C ALA A 356 11.17 -0.39 22.52
N ILE A 357 11.67 0.57 21.74
CA ILE A 357 11.26 0.77 20.34
C ILE A 357 11.64 -0.44 19.50
N ASP A 358 12.82 -1.03 19.69
CA ASP A 358 13.24 -2.25 18.97
C ASP A 358 12.32 -3.43 19.25
N ASP A 359 11.97 -3.64 20.52
CA ASP A 359 10.97 -4.65 20.91
C ASP A 359 9.60 -4.36 20.28
N TRP A 360 9.21 -3.10 20.18
CA TRP A 360 7.95 -2.71 19.54
C TRP A 360 7.95 -2.95 18.02
N VAL A 361 9.05 -2.65 17.33
CA VAL A 361 9.24 -2.98 15.90
C VAL A 361 9.15 -4.50 15.71
N PHE A 362 9.80 -5.28 16.57
CA PHE A 362 9.71 -6.74 16.55
C PHE A 362 8.27 -7.24 16.78
N MET A 363 7.53 -6.67 17.73
CA MET A 363 6.12 -7.01 17.94
C MET A 363 5.27 -6.70 16.70
N CYS A 364 5.53 -5.59 16.00
CA CYS A 364 4.85 -5.27 14.76
C CYS A 364 5.08 -6.31 13.66
N CYS A 365 6.22 -7.01 13.63
CA CYS A 365 6.50 -8.04 12.64
C CYS A 365 5.50 -9.21 12.68
N PHE A 366 4.95 -9.57 13.85
CA PHE A 366 3.97 -10.66 14.00
C PHE A 366 2.60 -10.38 13.37
N VAL A 367 2.23 -9.10 13.22
CA VAL A 367 0.92 -8.72 12.64
C VAL A 367 0.94 -8.81 11.10
N GLY A 368 2.08 -9.17 10.50
CA GLY A 368 2.23 -9.58 9.09
C GLY A 368 3.08 -8.65 8.22
N ASN A 369 4.36 -8.94 8.09
CA ASN A 369 5.27 -8.21 7.21
C ASN A 369 5.18 -8.74 5.76
N ASP A 370 6.15 -8.41 4.92
CA ASP A 370 6.19 -8.87 3.52
C ASP A 370 6.81 -10.26 3.34
N PHE A 371 7.52 -10.74 4.35
CA PHE A 371 8.32 -11.98 4.31
C PHE A 371 7.60 -13.13 5.01
N LEU A 372 6.72 -12.82 5.96
CA LEU A 372 5.96 -13.78 6.75
C LEU A 372 4.46 -13.52 6.71
N PRO A 373 3.62 -14.58 6.65
CA PRO A 373 2.19 -14.46 6.85
C PRO A 373 1.89 -13.97 8.28
N HIS A 374 0.79 -13.24 8.46
CA HIS A 374 0.33 -12.82 9.79
C HIS A 374 -0.12 -14.03 10.61
N LEU A 375 0.12 -14.01 11.92
CA LEU A 375 -0.43 -15.04 12.81
C LEU A 375 -1.97 -15.01 12.76
N PRO A 376 -2.66 -16.15 12.77
CA PRO A 376 -4.12 -16.18 12.67
C PRO A 376 -4.84 -15.34 13.74
N ALA A 377 -4.27 -15.27 14.95
CA ALA A 377 -4.80 -14.49 16.07
C ALA A 377 -4.56 -12.98 15.96
N LEU A 378 -3.70 -12.51 15.05
CA LEU A 378 -3.27 -11.11 15.00
C LEU A 378 -3.74 -10.39 13.73
N GLU A 379 -4.60 -9.39 13.92
CA GLU A 379 -4.99 -8.45 12.87
C GLU A 379 -4.88 -7.00 13.37
N ILE A 380 -4.33 -6.10 12.53
CA ILE A 380 -4.24 -4.66 12.87
C ILE A 380 -5.63 -4.07 13.13
N ARG A 381 -6.64 -4.50 12.35
CA ARG A 381 -8.02 -4.01 12.47
C ARG A 381 -8.70 -4.43 13.79
N GLU A 382 -8.10 -5.38 14.50
CA GLU A 382 -8.61 -5.96 15.75
C GLU A 382 -7.67 -5.66 16.91
N HIS A 383 -6.92 -4.55 16.85
CA HIS A 383 -6.02 -4.12 17.92
C HIS A 383 -4.88 -5.11 18.23
N GLY A 384 -4.42 -5.89 17.23
CA GLY A 384 -3.36 -6.89 17.42
C GLY A 384 -2.05 -6.33 18.00
N ILE A 385 -1.65 -5.12 17.57
CA ILE A 385 -0.45 -4.44 18.10
C ILE A 385 -0.65 -4.02 19.57
N ASP A 386 -1.85 -3.57 19.92
CA ASP A 386 -2.21 -3.15 21.28
C ASP A 386 -2.20 -4.34 22.25
N THR A 387 -2.69 -5.50 21.80
CA THR A 387 -2.64 -6.78 22.52
C THR A 387 -1.20 -7.20 22.79
N LEU A 388 -0.34 -7.23 21.77
CA LEU A 388 1.07 -7.56 21.93
C LEU A 388 1.80 -6.60 22.86
N THR A 389 1.58 -5.29 22.71
CA THR A 389 2.19 -4.26 23.56
C THR A 389 1.79 -4.45 25.02
N THR A 390 0.53 -4.82 25.27
CA THR A 390 0.04 -5.11 26.63
C THR A 390 0.68 -6.38 27.21
N ILE A 391 0.80 -7.44 26.42
CA ILE A 391 1.50 -8.67 26.84
C ILE A 391 2.96 -8.36 27.16
N TRP A 392 3.66 -7.64 26.28
CA TRP A 392 5.06 -7.24 26.48
C TRP A 392 5.24 -6.46 27.78
N ARG A 393 4.42 -5.43 28.06
CA ARG A 393 4.49 -4.66 29.31
C ARG A 393 4.33 -5.52 30.56
N ASN A 394 3.42 -6.50 30.51
CA ASN A 394 3.18 -7.41 31.63
C ASN A 394 4.32 -8.43 31.83
N CYS A 395 4.99 -8.80 30.74
CA CYS A 395 6.10 -9.75 30.75
C CYS A 395 7.44 -9.07 31.09
N LEU A 396 7.65 -7.81 30.71
CA LEU A 396 8.93 -7.09 30.80
C LEU A 396 9.60 -7.14 32.19
N PRO A 397 8.88 -6.93 33.32
CA PRO A 397 9.49 -7.04 34.65
C PRO A 397 10.01 -8.46 34.95
N LYS A 398 9.40 -9.49 34.36
CA LYS A 398 9.74 -10.91 34.56
C LYS A 398 10.82 -11.41 33.60
N MET A 399 11.07 -10.70 32.49
CA MET A 399 12.06 -11.08 31.47
C MET A 399 13.50 -10.70 31.84
N GLY A 400 13.68 -9.79 32.80
CA GLY A 400 15.01 -9.31 33.22
C GLY A 400 15.74 -8.46 32.17
N GLY A 401 15.10 -8.17 31.03
CA GLY A 401 15.63 -7.33 29.96
C GLY A 401 14.70 -7.32 28.74
N TYR A 402 15.13 -6.61 27.69
CA TYR A 402 14.45 -6.49 26.40
C TYR A 402 14.56 -7.76 25.55
N VAL A 403 13.63 -7.96 24.63
CA VAL A 403 13.57 -9.14 23.76
C VAL A 403 14.57 -9.05 22.61
N THR A 404 14.90 -7.85 22.18
CA THR A 404 15.74 -7.61 21.00
C THR A 404 16.98 -6.82 21.34
N LYS A 405 18.08 -7.07 20.63
CA LYS A 405 19.33 -6.31 20.73
C LYS A 405 20.03 -6.25 19.37
N ASP A 406 20.16 -5.05 18.80
CA ASP A 406 20.92 -4.83 17.55
C ASP A 406 20.51 -5.78 16.40
N GLY A 407 19.21 -6.06 16.28
CA GLY A 407 18.68 -6.99 15.28
C GLY A 407 18.60 -8.46 15.70
N HIS A 408 19.15 -8.84 16.86
CA HIS A 408 19.13 -10.21 17.38
C HIS A 408 18.00 -10.40 18.39
N ILE A 409 17.43 -11.61 18.44
CA ILE A 409 16.28 -11.95 19.29
C ILE A 409 16.74 -12.85 20.44
N ASP A 410 16.38 -12.49 21.65
CA ASP A 410 16.42 -13.37 22.82
C ASP A 410 15.19 -14.29 22.77
N LEU A 411 15.41 -15.53 22.33
CA LEU A 411 14.34 -16.48 22.05
C LEU A 411 13.60 -16.93 23.32
N GLU A 412 14.26 -16.95 24.47
CA GLU A 412 13.59 -17.25 25.74
C GLU A 412 12.58 -16.16 26.09
N ARG A 413 12.97 -14.89 25.92
CA ARG A 413 12.09 -13.75 26.17
C ARG A 413 10.98 -13.65 25.12
N ALA A 414 11.28 -13.91 23.85
CA ALA A 414 10.29 -13.95 22.78
C ALA A 414 9.21 -15.01 23.05
N GLN A 415 9.61 -16.20 23.54
CA GLN A 415 8.67 -17.25 23.90
C GLN A 415 7.68 -16.80 24.97
N ARG A 416 8.11 -16.03 25.99
CA ARG A 416 7.19 -15.53 27.03
C ARG A 416 6.09 -14.61 26.49
N ILE A 417 6.37 -13.86 25.42
CA ILE A 417 5.36 -13.03 24.74
C ILE A 417 4.39 -13.93 23.97
N LEU A 418 4.90 -14.94 23.27
CA LEU A 418 4.09 -15.88 22.51
C LEU A 418 3.22 -16.76 23.40
N ASP A 419 3.73 -17.22 24.55
CA ASP A 419 2.95 -17.91 25.58
C ASP A 419 1.79 -17.04 26.09
N GLY A 420 2.06 -15.74 26.32
CA GLY A 420 1.03 -14.78 26.70
C GLY A 420 -0.04 -14.57 25.63
N LEU A 421 0.33 -14.65 24.34
CA LEU A 421 -0.60 -14.59 23.22
C LEU A 421 -1.40 -15.90 23.08
N ALA A 422 -0.73 -17.05 23.22
CA ALA A 422 -1.34 -18.38 23.17
C ALA A 422 -2.48 -18.53 24.18
N MET A 423 -2.31 -18.01 25.40
CA MET A 423 -3.36 -17.99 26.43
C MET A 423 -4.61 -17.19 26.03
N GLN A 424 -4.52 -16.29 25.03
CA GLN A 424 -5.61 -15.43 24.60
C GLN A 424 -6.20 -15.81 23.23
N GLU A 425 -5.57 -16.71 22.47
CA GLU A 425 -5.96 -17.05 21.08
C GLU A 425 -7.43 -17.49 20.97
N ASP A 426 -7.87 -18.44 21.79
CA ASP A 426 -9.26 -18.93 21.80
C ASP A 426 -10.27 -17.81 22.03
N GLY A 427 -9.96 -16.91 22.97
CA GLY A 427 -10.79 -15.75 23.27
C GLY A 427 -10.80 -14.73 22.13
N ILE A 428 -9.70 -14.58 21.39
CA ILE A 428 -9.63 -13.72 20.20
C ILE A 428 -10.54 -14.28 19.10
N PHE A 429 -10.45 -15.57 18.79
CA PHE A 429 -11.26 -16.18 17.72
C PHE A 429 -12.76 -16.13 18.01
N LYS A 430 -13.18 -16.42 19.25
CA LYS A 430 -14.60 -16.32 19.66
C LYS A 430 -15.12 -14.89 19.53
N ARG A 431 -14.38 -13.90 20.05
CA ARG A 431 -14.77 -12.47 19.93
C ARG A 431 -14.82 -11.99 18.48
N ARG A 432 -13.89 -12.43 17.63
CA ARG A 432 -13.91 -12.12 16.19
C ARG A 432 -15.21 -12.60 15.55
N LYS A 433 -15.63 -13.83 15.85
CA LYS A 433 -16.88 -14.39 15.31
C LYS A 433 -18.10 -13.62 15.78
N GLU A 434 -18.21 -13.33 17.08
CA GLU A 434 -19.31 -12.54 17.65
C GLU A 434 -19.42 -11.15 17.00
N GLN A 435 -18.29 -10.49 16.76
CA GLN A 435 -18.26 -9.18 16.10
C GLN A 435 -18.66 -9.25 14.63
N GLU A 436 -18.28 -10.31 13.92
CA GLU A 436 -18.71 -10.55 12.55
C GLU A 436 -20.23 -10.77 12.49
N GLU A 437 -20.76 -11.64 13.34
CA GLU A 437 -22.19 -11.94 13.42
C GLU A 437 -23.00 -10.69 13.78
N ARG A 438 -22.51 -9.87 14.70
CA ARG A 438 -23.13 -8.58 15.04
C ARG A 438 -23.13 -7.62 13.84
N ARG A 439 -22.04 -7.56 13.07
CA ARG A 439 -21.95 -6.74 11.86
C ARG A 439 -22.92 -7.23 10.78
N ASP A 440 -22.98 -8.53 10.54
CA ASP A 440 -23.87 -9.12 9.55
C ASP A 440 -25.35 -8.98 9.96
N ALA A 441 -25.68 -9.13 11.25
CA ALA A 441 -27.01 -8.86 11.77
C ALA A 441 -27.41 -7.38 11.57
N ASN A 442 -26.49 -6.45 11.82
CA ASN A 442 -26.71 -5.02 11.58
C ASN A 442 -26.87 -4.70 10.09
N ALA A 443 -26.07 -5.32 9.22
CA ALA A 443 -26.17 -5.17 7.76
C ALA A 443 -27.49 -5.72 7.23
N LYS A 444 -27.92 -6.90 7.70
CA LYS A 444 -29.24 -7.49 7.39
C LYS A 444 -30.37 -6.55 7.83
N ARG A 445 -30.32 -6.01 9.05
CA ARG A 445 -31.31 -5.03 9.55
C ARG A 445 -31.38 -3.78 8.66
N ARG A 446 -30.24 -3.21 8.26
CA ARG A 446 -30.18 -2.05 7.35
C ARG A 446 -30.75 -2.37 5.97
N LYS A 447 -30.44 -3.54 5.42
CA LYS A 447 -30.98 -3.99 4.12
C LYS A 447 -32.49 -4.18 4.18
N THR A 448 -33.02 -4.81 5.24
CA THR A 448 -34.47 -4.98 5.41
C THR A 448 -35.20 -3.66 5.63
N GLN A 449 -34.61 -2.69 6.34
CA GLN A 449 -35.19 -1.34 6.45
C GLN A 449 -35.21 -0.63 5.09
N HIS A 450 -34.12 -0.71 4.32
CA HIS A 450 -34.03 -0.12 3.00
C HIS A 450 -35.02 -0.76 2.00
N ASP A 451 -35.13 -2.10 1.99
CA ASP A 451 -36.09 -2.83 1.16
C ASP A 451 -37.54 -2.58 1.58
N GLY A 452 -37.80 -2.40 2.88
CA GLY A 452 -39.11 -2.01 3.42
C GLY A 452 -39.53 -0.61 2.98
N GLN A 453 -38.58 0.34 2.93
CA GLN A 453 -38.82 1.71 2.49
C GLN A 453 -39.00 1.79 0.97
N TYR A 454 -38.31 0.95 0.20
CA TYR A 454 -38.55 0.76 -1.24
C TYR A 454 -39.92 0.12 -1.53
N ARG A 455 -40.36 -0.86 -0.75
CA ARG A 455 -41.72 -1.43 -0.86
C ARG A 455 -42.81 -0.43 -0.49
N TYR A 456 -42.57 0.44 0.48
CA TYR A 456 -43.50 1.51 0.86
C TYR A 456 -43.61 2.59 -0.24
N ASN A 457 -42.52 2.87 -0.97
CA ASN A 457 -42.52 3.86 -2.06
C ASN A 457 -43.02 3.33 -3.42
N ASN A 458 -43.01 2.01 -3.67
CA ASN A 458 -43.24 1.45 -5.01
C ASN A 458 -44.39 0.42 -5.13
N GLY A 459 -45.35 0.34 -4.20
CA GLY A 459 -46.52 -0.52 -4.42
C GLY A 459 -47.63 -0.47 -3.37
N VAL A 460 -48.75 0.14 -3.77
CA VAL A 460 -50.15 -0.20 -3.46
C VAL A 460 -50.53 -0.24 -1.98
N VAL A 461 -51.00 0.91 -1.48
CA VAL A 461 -51.85 0.95 -0.28
C VAL A 461 -53.15 0.24 -0.62
N ASN A 462 -53.38 -0.93 -0.03
CA ASN A 462 -54.68 -1.57 0.01
C ASN A 462 -55.56 -0.73 0.96
N ILE A 463 -56.26 0.26 0.41
CA ILE A 463 -57.23 1.07 1.14
C ILE A 463 -58.48 0.23 1.30
N ASP A 464 -58.56 -0.55 2.37
CA ASP A 464 -59.84 -1.01 2.90
C ASP A 464 -59.75 -1.19 4.41
N LYS A 465 -60.20 -0.13 5.11
CA LYS A 465 -60.56 0.03 6.52
C LYS A 465 -59.87 1.22 7.18
N LEU A 466 -60.22 2.43 6.73
CA LEU A 466 -60.21 3.61 7.57
C LEU A 466 -61.64 4.17 7.58
N LYS A 467 -62.44 3.72 8.56
CA LYS A 467 -63.67 4.42 8.94
C LYS A 467 -63.31 5.48 9.97
N ASN A 468 -63.56 6.72 9.56
CA ASN A 468 -63.65 7.98 10.30
C ASN A 468 -63.70 7.89 11.83
N GLY A 469 -62.78 8.62 12.46
CA GLY A 469 -62.91 9.12 13.82
C GLY A 469 -62.18 10.45 13.93
N HIS A 470 -62.86 11.56 13.59
CA HIS A 470 -62.42 12.90 13.99
C HIS A 470 -62.52 13.00 15.51
N HIS A 471 -61.41 13.31 16.19
CA HIS A 471 -61.45 13.73 17.59
C HIS A 471 -61.09 15.21 17.72
N ASP A 472 -62.07 15.95 18.22
CA ASP A 472 -62.01 17.33 18.71
C ASP A 472 -61.12 17.41 19.98
N PRO A 473 -60.17 18.35 20.11
CA PRO A 473 -59.20 18.38 21.21
C PRO A 473 -59.69 19.06 22.51
N SER A 474 -61.00 19.15 22.74
CA SER A 474 -61.57 19.98 23.83
C SER A 474 -62.17 19.23 25.03
N MET A 475 -61.99 17.92 25.18
CA MET A 475 -62.56 17.17 26.31
C MET A 475 -61.50 16.33 27.05
N GLY A 476 -61.40 16.56 28.36
CA GLY A 476 -60.39 16.01 29.26
C GLY A 476 -60.46 14.50 29.53
N LEU A 477 -59.42 14.03 30.24
CA LEU A 477 -59.12 12.65 30.62
C LEU A 477 -60.32 11.89 31.22
N SER A 478 -60.73 10.79 30.58
CA SER A 478 -61.56 9.76 31.20
C SER A 478 -60.70 8.59 31.67
N LEU A 479 -60.62 8.45 33.00
CA LEU A 479 -60.26 7.21 33.70
C LEU A 479 -61.41 6.19 33.58
N HIS A 480 -61.09 4.88 33.56
CA HIS A 480 -61.85 3.70 34.08
C HIS A 480 -61.34 2.41 33.37
N PRO A 481 -61.63 1.18 33.87
CA PRO A 481 -61.16 0.56 35.10
C PRO A 481 -60.45 -0.80 34.87
N ILE A 482 -59.84 -1.33 35.93
CA ILE A 482 -59.15 -2.63 36.00
C ILE A 482 -60.16 -3.79 35.90
N SER A 483 -60.04 -4.65 34.88
CA SER A 483 -60.29 -6.12 34.90
C SER A 483 -60.20 -6.63 33.47
N THR A 484 -59.19 -7.42 33.09
CA THR A 484 -59.24 -8.88 33.19
C THR A 484 -57.85 -9.41 32.83
N TYR A 485 -57.26 -10.19 33.74
CA TYR A 485 -56.04 -10.97 33.49
C TYR A 485 -56.42 -12.29 32.80
N SER A 486 -55.62 -12.70 31.82
CA SER A 486 -55.36 -14.12 31.56
C SER A 486 -53.88 -14.40 31.81
N ASN A 487 -53.65 -15.32 32.75
CA ASN A 487 -52.36 -15.79 33.26
C ASN A 487 -51.50 -16.39 32.15
N GLU A 488 -50.24 -15.96 32.06
CA GLU A 488 -49.05 -16.81 31.88
C GLU A 488 -47.78 -15.96 32.11
N LEU A 489 -46.95 -16.35 33.08
CA LEU A 489 -45.65 -15.74 33.37
C LEU A 489 -44.56 -16.41 32.53
N PRO A 490 -43.54 -15.62 32.09
CA PRO A 490 -42.19 -16.02 32.48
C PRO A 490 -41.29 -14.87 32.96
N ALA A 491 -40.54 -15.20 34.01
CA ALA A 491 -39.16 -14.82 34.35
C ALA A 491 -38.77 -13.33 34.54
N VAL A 492 -38.58 -13.00 35.82
CA VAL A 492 -37.64 -12.07 36.48
C VAL A 492 -36.81 -11.14 35.57
N THR A 493 -37.13 -9.85 35.64
CA THR A 493 -36.33 -8.73 35.13
C THR A 493 -35.17 -8.45 36.09
N THR A 494 -33.92 -8.56 35.64
CA THR A 494 -32.74 -8.23 36.45
C THR A 494 -32.37 -6.74 36.32
N HIS A 495 -31.68 -6.21 37.33
CA HIS A 495 -31.27 -4.80 37.46
C HIS A 495 -30.50 -4.27 36.22
N ASP A 496 -29.76 -5.12 35.50
CA ASP A 496 -29.04 -4.77 34.26
C ASP A 496 -29.95 -4.43 33.06
N MET A 497 -31.22 -4.88 33.06
CA MET A 497 -32.19 -4.52 32.02
C MET A 497 -32.77 -3.11 32.19
N VAL A 498 -32.68 -2.54 33.40
CA VAL A 498 -33.24 -1.22 33.72
C VAL A 498 -32.23 -0.09 33.44
N VAL A 499 -30.94 -0.34 33.65
CA VAL A 499 -29.87 0.66 33.46
C VAL A 499 -29.60 0.96 31.98
N ASN A 500 -29.78 0.01 31.06
CA ASN A 500 -29.58 0.23 29.62
C ASN A 500 -30.78 0.90 28.90
N ARG A 501 -31.89 1.14 29.60
CA ARG A 501 -33.10 1.74 28.99
C ARG A 501 -33.08 3.27 29.06
N SER A 502 -32.34 3.86 30.00
CA SER A 502 -32.13 5.31 30.09
C SER A 502 -31.28 5.83 28.93
N ASP A 503 -30.17 5.17 28.59
CA ASP A 503 -29.25 5.65 27.55
C ASP A 503 -29.88 5.64 26.15
N ALA A 504 -30.70 4.63 25.86
CA ALA A 504 -31.47 4.55 24.61
C ALA A 504 -32.61 5.60 24.57
N TYR A 505 -33.19 5.93 25.72
CA TYR A 505 -34.24 6.95 25.84
C TYR A 505 -33.65 8.36 25.68
N ASP A 506 -32.49 8.62 26.29
CA ASP A 506 -31.78 9.89 26.21
C ASP A 506 -31.24 10.17 24.81
N ALA A 507 -30.70 9.15 24.11
CA ALA A 507 -30.31 9.26 22.70
C ALA A 507 -31.51 9.53 21.77
N THR A 508 -32.68 8.99 22.09
CA THR A 508 -33.90 9.20 21.31
C THR A 508 -34.49 10.60 21.54
N ILE A 509 -34.37 11.15 22.76
CA ILE A 509 -34.75 12.52 23.10
C ILE A 509 -33.80 13.55 22.46
N ALA A 510 -32.49 13.31 22.52
CA ALA A 510 -31.49 14.17 21.89
C ALA A 510 -31.71 14.27 20.36
N ASN A 511 -32.01 13.15 19.71
CA ASN A 511 -32.32 13.12 18.27
C ASN A 511 -33.64 13.82 17.91
N LYS A 512 -34.67 13.72 18.78
CA LYS A 512 -35.94 14.46 18.59
C LYS A 512 -35.77 15.97 18.79
N SER A 513 -34.96 16.38 19.75
CA SER A 513 -34.65 17.80 20.01
C SER A 513 -33.87 18.43 18.85
N ALA A 514 -32.85 17.72 18.33
CA ALA A 514 -32.08 18.15 17.16
C ALA A 514 -32.94 18.27 15.88
N ALA A 515 -33.87 17.33 15.67
CA ALA A 515 -34.78 17.37 14.54
C ALA A 515 -35.80 18.52 14.61
N SER A 516 -36.24 18.90 15.83
CA SER A 516 -37.13 20.05 16.02
C SER A 516 -36.42 21.37 15.75
N ALA A 517 -35.18 21.52 16.21
CA ALA A 517 -34.35 22.70 15.96
C ALA A 517 -34.06 22.92 14.46
N MET A 518 -33.79 21.85 13.70
CA MET A 518 -33.62 21.96 12.24
C MET A 518 -34.92 22.34 11.52
N LYS A 519 -36.07 21.86 12.00
CA LYS A 519 -37.39 22.14 11.40
C LYS A 519 -37.83 23.59 11.61
N GLU A 520 -37.38 24.21 12.70
CA GLU A 520 -37.65 25.61 13.03
C GLU A 520 -36.78 26.56 12.19
N GLN A 521 -35.53 26.20 11.94
CA GLN A 521 -34.63 26.94 11.03
C GLN A 521 -35.11 26.89 9.57
N LEU A 522 -35.70 25.78 9.13
CA LEU A 522 -36.24 25.63 7.76
C LEU A 522 -37.54 26.41 7.52
N ARG A 523 -38.25 26.85 8.56
CA ARG A 523 -39.49 27.64 8.44
C ARG A 523 -39.26 29.15 8.30
N ALA A 524 -38.04 29.63 8.55
CA ALA A 524 -37.75 31.07 8.58
C ALA A 524 -37.38 31.70 7.23
N GLY A 525 -37.42 30.97 6.11
CA GLY A 525 -37.00 31.51 4.81
C GLY A 525 -37.81 31.06 3.60
N LYS A 526 -38.82 31.87 3.19
CA LYS A 526 -39.10 32.32 1.80
C LYS A 526 -40.50 32.98 1.65
N PRO A 527 -40.66 34.04 0.84
CA PRO A 527 -41.96 34.68 0.55
C PRO A 527 -42.72 34.09 -0.67
N ARG A 528 -44.01 34.43 -0.74
CA ARG A 528 -45.14 33.96 -1.60
C ARG A 528 -45.09 34.38 -3.07
N PHE A 529 -45.74 33.59 -3.97
CA PHE A 529 -46.61 34.05 -5.08
C PHE A 529 -47.65 32.98 -5.50
N GLU A 530 -48.81 33.42 -6.00
CA GLU A 530 -50.11 32.73 -6.27
C GLU A 530 -50.29 32.26 -7.75
N VAL A 531 -50.84 31.04 -8.01
CA VAL A 531 -52.21 30.61 -8.46
C VAL A 531 -52.49 30.61 -10.00
N HIS A 532 -52.85 29.45 -10.59
CA HIS A 532 -54.18 29.19 -11.22
C HIS A 532 -54.39 27.76 -11.81
N LYS A 533 -55.67 27.35 -11.73
CA LYS A 533 -56.46 26.14 -12.11
C LYS A 533 -56.51 25.86 -13.65
N ASN A 534 -57.02 24.76 -14.27
CA ASN A 534 -58.00 23.69 -13.98
C ASN A 534 -58.01 22.64 -15.15
N VAL A 535 -58.79 21.55 -14.98
CA VAL A 535 -59.64 20.81 -15.98
C VAL A 535 -59.37 19.29 -16.16
N SER A 536 -60.37 18.48 -15.76
CA SER A 536 -60.64 17.05 -16.06
C SER A 536 -61.63 16.93 -17.26
N PRO A 537 -62.32 15.79 -17.58
CA PRO A 537 -62.17 14.35 -17.30
C PRO A 537 -62.39 13.47 -18.58
N ILE A 538 -62.55 12.14 -18.48
CA ILE A 538 -63.70 11.35 -19.04
C ILE A 538 -63.52 9.82 -18.85
N LEU A 539 -64.64 9.17 -18.52
CA LEU A 539 -64.91 7.75 -18.21
C LEU A 539 -64.91 6.79 -19.42
N GLY A 540 -64.70 5.48 -19.16
CA GLY A 540 -65.15 4.40 -20.06
C GLY A 540 -64.99 2.98 -19.47
N LYS A 541 -66.12 2.28 -19.26
CA LYS A 541 -66.28 0.94 -18.61
C LYS A 541 -66.07 -0.25 -19.57
N ARG A 542 -65.72 -1.44 -19.03
CA ARG A 542 -66.26 -2.82 -19.29
C ARG A 542 -65.46 -3.84 -18.45
N LYS A 543 -66.03 -4.53 -17.44
CA LYS A 543 -66.86 -5.77 -17.34
C LYS A 543 -66.08 -7.10 -17.49
N ALA A 544 -66.37 -8.00 -16.55
CA ALA A 544 -65.67 -9.21 -16.09
C ALA A 544 -65.80 -10.48 -16.96
N SER A 545 -64.90 -11.47 -16.75
CA SER A 545 -65.22 -12.86 -16.32
C SER A 545 -64.04 -13.85 -16.46
N GLY A 546 -63.84 -14.76 -15.48
CA GLY A 546 -63.24 -16.10 -15.67
C GLY A 546 -62.09 -16.50 -14.72
N GLU A 547 -62.36 -17.42 -13.77
CA GLU A 547 -61.39 -18.25 -13.03
C GLU A 547 -60.92 -19.47 -13.90
N PRO A 548 -60.15 -20.46 -13.39
CA PRO A 548 -58.77 -20.42 -12.89
C PRO A 548 -57.88 -21.47 -13.60
N HIS A 549 -56.57 -21.24 -13.80
CA HIS A 549 -55.64 -22.33 -14.12
C HIS A 549 -54.24 -22.13 -13.51
N THR A 550 -53.79 -23.20 -12.87
CA THR A 550 -52.49 -23.49 -12.26
C THR A 550 -51.36 -23.59 -13.28
N ALA A 551 -50.19 -23.01 -12.98
CA ALA A 551 -48.89 -23.48 -13.46
C ALA A 551 -47.77 -22.95 -12.56
N GLU A 552 -47.03 -23.87 -11.92
CA GLU A 552 -45.77 -23.60 -11.22
C GLU A 552 -44.67 -23.19 -12.21
N VAL A 553 -43.91 -22.13 -11.90
CA VAL A 553 -42.55 -21.94 -12.41
C VAL A 553 -41.67 -21.38 -11.30
N GLY A 554 -40.68 -22.18 -10.90
CA GLY A 554 -39.72 -21.88 -9.84
C GLY A 554 -38.82 -20.68 -10.13
N LYS A 555 -38.55 -19.89 -9.09
CA LYS A 555 -37.45 -18.91 -9.07
C LYS A 555 -36.30 -19.48 -8.24
N ALA A 556 -35.32 -20.05 -8.92
CA ALA A 556 -34.00 -20.24 -8.35
C ALA A 556 -33.31 -18.87 -8.24
N SER A 557 -33.31 -18.30 -7.04
CA SER A 557 -32.39 -17.22 -6.67
C SER A 557 -31.04 -17.88 -6.40
N THR A 558 -30.08 -17.69 -7.30
CA THR A 558 -28.67 -18.00 -7.04
C THR A 558 -28.18 -17.10 -5.91
N ARG A 559 -28.23 -17.63 -4.68
CA ARG A 559 -27.48 -17.11 -3.54
C ARG A 559 -26.00 -17.32 -3.88
N ILE A 560 -25.23 -16.25 -3.98
CA ILE A 560 -23.78 -16.35 -3.81
C ILE A 560 -23.59 -16.47 -2.30
N ASP A 561 -23.75 -17.70 -1.78
CA ASP A 561 -23.30 -18.02 -0.43
C ASP A 561 -21.77 -17.91 -0.44
N SER A 562 -21.23 -17.13 0.50
CA SER A 562 -19.79 -17.11 0.74
C SER A 562 -19.34 -18.55 1.02
N PRO A 563 -18.20 -19.01 0.46
CA PRO A 563 -17.73 -20.37 0.73
C PRO A 563 -17.65 -20.58 2.25
N ALA A 564 -18.27 -21.65 2.74
CA ALA A 564 -18.37 -21.91 4.16
C ALA A 564 -16.96 -22.05 4.77
N ASP A 565 -16.65 -21.28 5.81
CA ASP A 565 -15.38 -21.44 6.53
C ASP A 565 -15.37 -22.81 7.23
N THR A 566 -14.59 -23.72 6.68
CA THR A 566 -14.44 -25.11 7.14
C THR A 566 -13.45 -25.25 8.29
N VAL A 567 -12.61 -24.25 8.57
CA VAL A 567 -11.64 -24.30 9.69
C VAL A 567 -12.35 -24.02 11.01
N ARG A 568 -13.27 -23.04 11.02
CA ARG A 568 -14.05 -22.64 12.21
C ARG A 568 -13.16 -22.39 13.43
N LEU A 569 -12.40 -21.29 13.38
CA LEU A 569 -11.46 -20.90 14.43
C LEU A 569 -12.12 -20.66 15.81
N TRP A 570 -13.43 -20.44 15.85
CA TRP A 570 -14.19 -20.19 17.09
C TRP A 570 -14.68 -21.47 17.80
N GLU A 571 -14.49 -22.65 17.20
CA GLU A 571 -14.92 -23.95 17.74
C GLU A 571 -13.71 -24.78 18.20
N ASP A 572 -13.89 -25.59 19.25
CA ASP A 572 -12.83 -26.48 19.75
C ASP A 572 -12.32 -27.43 18.64
N GLY A 573 -11.03 -27.77 18.70
CA GLY A 573 -10.37 -28.56 17.65
C GLY A 573 -10.03 -27.78 16.37
N TYR A 574 -10.06 -26.44 16.40
CA TYR A 574 -9.72 -25.61 15.24
C TYR A 574 -8.28 -25.82 14.76
N ALA A 575 -7.34 -26.08 15.67
CA ALA A 575 -5.94 -26.28 15.32
C ALA A 575 -5.78 -27.49 14.39
N ASP A 576 -6.43 -28.60 14.72
CA ASP A 576 -6.40 -29.82 13.91
C ASP A 576 -7.01 -29.58 12.52
N ARG A 577 -8.18 -28.92 12.47
CA ARG A 577 -8.83 -28.56 11.19
C ARG A 577 -7.97 -27.61 10.35
N TYR A 578 -7.30 -26.65 10.99
CA TYR A 578 -6.43 -25.68 10.33
C TYR A 578 -5.24 -26.38 9.67
N TYR A 579 -4.48 -27.18 10.42
CA TYR A 579 -3.32 -27.88 9.88
C TYR A 579 -3.70 -28.92 8.81
N GLN A 580 -4.85 -29.59 8.97
CA GLN A 580 -5.35 -30.51 7.96
C GLN A 580 -5.75 -29.82 6.66
N GLN A 581 -6.44 -28.68 6.74
CA GLN A 581 -6.92 -27.99 5.54
C GLN A 581 -5.85 -27.14 4.88
N LYS A 582 -5.01 -26.43 5.65
CA LYS A 582 -4.05 -25.45 5.13
C LYS A 582 -2.69 -26.04 4.82
N PHE A 583 -2.26 -27.06 5.56
CA PHE A 583 -0.95 -27.71 5.38
C PHE A 583 -1.06 -29.16 4.89
N HIS A 584 -2.27 -29.70 4.76
CA HIS A 584 -2.53 -31.08 4.31
C HIS A 584 -1.82 -32.13 5.18
N ARG A 585 -1.76 -31.87 6.51
CA ARG A 585 -1.16 -32.75 7.50
C ARG A 585 -2.21 -33.41 8.42
N PRO A 586 -1.98 -34.65 8.87
CA PRO A 586 -2.94 -35.33 9.72
C PRO A 586 -3.07 -34.64 11.10
N PRO A 587 -4.24 -34.71 11.74
CA PRO A 587 -4.41 -34.26 13.12
C PRO A 587 -3.47 -35.08 14.02
N GLY A 588 -2.67 -34.39 14.84
CA GLY A 588 -1.68 -35.02 15.75
C GLY A 588 -0.23 -35.02 15.28
N ASP A 589 0.10 -34.52 14.08
CA ASP A 589 1.49 -34.26 13.69
C ASP A 589 2.04 -33.00 14.37
N ILE A 590 2.29 -33.11 15.67
CA ILE A 590 2.79 -31.99 16.50
C ILE A 590 4.22 -31.61 16.09
N SER A 591 5.02 -32.58 15.65
CA SER A 591 6.38 -32.35 15.11
C SER A 591 6.37 -31.34 13.98
N PHE A 592 5.44 -31.48 13.02
CA PHE A 592 5.32 -30.56 11.91
C PHE A 592 4.91 -29.15 12.36
N ARG A 593 4.02 -29.02 13.36
CA ARG A 593 3.67 -27.70 13.91
C ARG A 593 4.89 -26.98 14.48
N TYR A 594 5.73 -27.71 15.20
CA TYR A 594 7.00 -27.18 15.70
C TYR A 594 7.99 -26.85 14.59
N GLU A 595 8.02 -27.61 13.50
CA GLU A 595 8.83 -27.28 12.31
C GLU A 595 8.39 -25.96 11.69
N VAL A 596 7.09 -25.76 11.49
CA VAL A 596 6.52 -24.51 10.96
C VAL A 596 6.80 -23.34 11.91
N ALA A 597 6.64 -23.53 13.22
CA ALA A 597 6.96 -22.53 14.25
C ALA A 597 8.44 -22.13 14.23
N LYS A 598 9.36 -23.11 14.13
CA LYS A 598 10.79 -22.84 14.01
C LYS A 598 11.12 -22.04 12.76
N ALA A 599 10.62 -22.47 11.59
CA ALA A 599 10.82 -21.74 10.33
C ALA A 599 10.26 -20.30 10.40
N TYR A 600 9.15 -20.09 11.13
CA TYR A 600 8.59 -18.77 11.35
C TYR A 600 9.49 -17.90 12.23
N VAL A 601 10.06 -18.45 13.32
CA VAL A 601 11.02 -17.75 14.19
C VAL A 601 12.31 -17.41 13.45
N GLU A 602 12.84 -18.31 12.61
CA GLU A 602 13.95 -17.97 11.70
C GLU A 602 13.58 -16.78 10.84
N GLY A 603 12.36 -16.75 10.29
CA GLY A 603 11.92 -15.61 9.51
C GLY A 603 11.85 -14.32 10.30
N LEU A 604 11.42 -14.35 11.56
CA LEU A 604 11.41 -13.16 12.40
C LEU A 604 12.83 -12.66 12.66
N ALA A 605 13.76 -13.56 12.94
CA ALA A 605 15.18 -13.22 13.09
C ALA A 605 15.76 -12.65 11.78
N TRP A 606 15.41 -13.24 10.63
CA TRP A 606 15.81 -12.76 9.31
C TRP A 606 15.30 -11.34 9.05
N VAL A 607 14.02 -11.06 9.33
CA VAL A 607 13.41 -9.74 9.14
C VAL A 607 14.06 -8.69 10.03
N LEU A 608 14.29 -9.01 11.31
CA LEU A 608 14.88 -8.08 12.24
C LEU A 608 16.34 -7.77 11.87
N LEU A 609 17.13 -8.77 11.50
CA LEU A 609 18.46 -8.55 10.94
C LEU A 609 18.41 -7.74 9.64
N TYR A 610 17.45 -8.01 8.75
CA TYR A 610 17.30 -7.25 7.50
C TYR A 610 17.06 -5.76 7.74
N TYR A 611 16.26 -5.43 8.76
CA TYR A 611 15.92 -4.05 9.13
C TYR A 611 17.10 -3.34 9.81
N TYR A 612 17.82 -4.01 10.72
CA TYR A 612 18.85 -3.38 11.57
C TYR A 612 20.29 -3.55 11.07
N GLN A 613 20.61 -4.68 10.44
CA GLN A 613 21.97 -5.07 10.02
C GLN A 613 22.11 -5.23 8.50
N GLY A 614 21.01 -5.23 7.75
CA GLY A 614 20.98 -5.55 6.33
C GLY A 614 20.77 -7.04 6.06
N CYS A 615 20.71 -7.44 4.79
CA CYS A 615 20.28 -8.79 4.39
C CYS A 615 21.21 -9.89 4.96
N PRO A 616 20.73 -10.74 5.89
CA PRO A 616 21.54 -11.79 6.49
C PRO A 616 21.64 -13.02 5.58
N SER A 617 20.65 -13.25 4.72
CA SER A 617 20.65 -14.32 3.71
C SER A 617 19.82 -13.92 2.50
N TRP A 618 20.42 -13.99 1.31
CA TRP A 618 19.74 -13.72 0.04
C TRP A 618 18.90 -14.91 -0.44
N GLU A 619 19.17 -16.12 0.05
CA GLU A 619 18.55 -17.36 -0.40
C GLU A 619 17.50 -17.93 0.57
N TRP A 620 17.51 -17.47 1.82
CA TRP A 620 16.52 -17.86 2.81
C TRP A 620 15.11 -17.39 2.41
N TYR A 621 14.11 -18.21 2.70
CA TYR A 621 12.69 -17.89 2.55
C TYR A 621 11.87 -18.76 3.51
N TYR A 622 10.68 -18.28 3.88
CA TYR A 622 9.70 -19.05 4.62
C TYR A 622 8.97 -20.05 3.69
N PRO A 623 9.08 -21.38 3.89
CA PRO A 623 8.64 -22.38 2.92
C PRO A 623 7.18 -22.82 3.05
N TYR A 624 6.32 -21.99 3.66
CA TYR A 624 4.90 -22.26 3.82
C TYR A 624 4.06 -21.05 3.45
N HIS A 625 2.82 -21.27 2.98
CA HIS A 625 1.90 -20.18 2.65
C HIS A 625 1.19 -19.58 3.87
N TYR A 626 1.17 -20.30 4.99
CA TYR A 626 0.41 -19.96 6.20
C TYR A 626 1.30 -19.92 7.44
N ALA A 627 0.87 -19.17 8.45
CA ALA A 627 1.56 -19.05 9.74
C ALA A 627 1.08 -20.13 10.73
N PRO A 628 1.90 -20.53 11.72
CA PRO A 628 1.45 -21.38 12.82
C PRO A 628 0.61 -20.59 13.84
N PHE A 629 0.06 -21.26 14.85
CA PHE A 629 -0.59 -20.60 15.99
C PHE A 629 0.43 -20.18 17.05
N ALA A 630 0.09 -19.21 17.90
CA ALA A 630 0.97 -18.77 18.98
C ALA A 630 1.29 -19.92 19.97
N ALA A 631 0.32 -20.81 20.20
CA ALA A 631 0.49 -22.00 21.03
C ALA A 631 1.55 -23.00 20.52
N ASP A 632 1.89 -22.97 19.22
CA ASP A 632 2.87 -23.89 18.63
C ASP A 632 4.32 -23.45 18.88
N PHE A 633 4.56 -22.21 19.35
CA PHE A 633 5.89 -21.68 19.59
C PHE A 633 6.45 -22.13 20.96
N THR A 634 6.89 -23.39 21.04
CA THR A 634 7.47 -23.94 22.27
C THR A 634 8.95 -24.25 22.14
N ASN A 635 9.66 -24.20 23.27
CA ASN A 635 11.09 -24.55 23.38
C ASN A 635 12.01 -23.76 22.44
N LEU A 636 11.72 -22.47 22.24
CA LEU A 636 12.47 -21.59 21.34
C LEU A 636 13.90 -21.34 21.83
N ALA A 637 14.13 -21.38 23.14
CA ALA A 637 15.46 -21.18 23.74
C ALA A 637 16.50 -22.21 23.27
N SER A 638 16.07 -23.38 22.80
CA SER A 638 16.97 -24.43 22.30
C SER A 638 17.41 -24.24 20.85
N MET A 639 16.87 -23.22 20.18
CA MET A 639 17.08 -23.01 18.76
C MET A 639 18.32 -22.15 18.49
N GLU A 640 19.18 -22.63 17.61
CA GLU A 640 20.32 -21.88 17.10
C GLU A 640 20.00 -21.37 15.70
N ILE A 641 20.00 -20.05 15.51
CA ILE A 641 19.67 -19.41 14.25
C ILE A 641 20.95 -18.87 13.61
N VAL A 642 21.35 -19.48 12.50
CA VAL A 642 22.51 -19.04 11.71
C VAL A 642 22.07 -18.87 10.27
N PHE A 643 22.43 -17.73 9.68
CA PHE A 643 22.14 -17.44 8.28
C PHE A 643 23.41 -17.51 7.45
N GLU A 644 23.34 -18.26 6.36
CA GLU A 644 24.33 -18.18 5.29
C GLU A 644 23.94 -17.04 4.34
N LYS A 645 24.87 -16.12 4.08
CA LYS A 645 24.61 -14.94 3.24
C LYS A 645 24.12 -15.34 1.84
N GLY A 646 24.58 -16.46 1.31
CA GLY A 646 24.17 -17.00 0.01
C GLY A 646 24.55 -16.09 -1.15
N ARG A 647 24.01 -16.37 -2.33
CA ARG A 647 24.25 -15.63 -3.56
C ARG A 647 23.15 -14.61 -3.84
N VAL A 648 23.53 -13.45 -4.33
CA VAL A 648 22.59 -12.50 -4.95
C VAL A 648 22.23 -13.01 -6.34
N SER A 649 20.94 -13.19 -6.62
CA SER A 649 20.46 -13.55 -7.96
C SER A 649 20.85 -12.49 -8.99
N LYS A 650 20.98 -12.87 -10.26
CA LYS A 650 21.11 -11.92 -11.36
C LYS A 650 19.73 -11.38 -11.75
N PRO A 651 19.63 -10.19 -12.38
CA PRO A 651 18.36 -9.61 -12.82
C PRO A 651 17.47 -10.60 -13.58
N PHE A 652 18.01 -11.34 -14.55
CA PHE A 652 17.21 -12.30 -15.33
C PHE A 652 16.81 -13.55 -14.53
N GLU A 653 17.61 -13.98 -13.56
CA GLU A 653 17.26 -15.10 -12.67
C GLU A 653 16.10 -14.71 -11.75
N GLN A 654 16.11 -13.48 -11.23
CA GLN A 654 14.97 -12.94 -10.46
C GLN A 654 13.73 -12.80 -11.34
N LEU A 655 13.83 -12.22 -12.53
CA LEU A 655 12.71 -12.06 -13.45
C LEU A 655 12.03 -13.41 -13.74
N MET A 656 12.82 -14.44 -14.05
CA MET A 656 12.33 -15.81 -14.24
C MET A 656 11.68 -16.36 -12.97
N SER A 657 12.09 -15.92 -11.78
CA SER A 657 11.51 -16.37 -10.51
C SER A 657 10.21 -15.67 -10.14
N VAL A 658 9.95 -14.46 -10.65
CA VAL A 658 8.81 -13.63 -10.20
C VAL A 658 7.73 -13.47 -11.25
N LEU A 659 8.08 -13.49 -12.54
CA LEU A 659 7.12 -13.20 -13.62
C LEU A 659 6.27 -14.42 -13.98
N PRO A 660 4.97 -14.22 -14.26
CA PRO A 660 4.14 -15.21 -14.93
C PRO A 660 4.48 -15.28 -16.42
N ALA A 661 4.13 -16.40 -17.07
CA ALA A 661 4.37 -16.61 -18.50
C ALA A 661 3.74 -15.53 -19.41
N ALA A 662 2.63 -14.93 -18.97
CA ALA A 662 1.97 -13.82 -19.64
C ALA A 662 2.86 -12.57 -19.78
N SER A 663 3.83 -12.38 -18.88
CA SER A 663 4.74 -11.22 -18.85
C SER A 663 6.11 -11.51 -19.45
N ARG A 664 6.24 -12.58 -20.25
CA ARG A 664 7.54 -13.01 -20.85
C ARG A 664 8.21 -11.94 -21.73
N HIS A 665 7.46 -10.98 -22.27
CA HIS A 665 8.01 -9.91 -23.11
C HIS A 665 8.99 -8.99 -22.37
N ALA A 666 8.97 -8.96 -21.04
CA ALA A 666 9.96 -8.26 -20.22
C ALA A 666 11.33 -8.96 -20.17
N LEU A 667 11.42 -10.23 -20.63
CA LEU A 667 12.63 -11.03 -20.67
C LEU A 667 13.20 -11.12 -22.10
N PRO A 668 14.52 -11.35 -22.24
CA PRO A 668 15.14 -11.77 -23.50
C PRO A 668 14.40 -12.95 -24.15
N LYS A 669 14.25 -12.90 -25.48
CA LYS A 669 13.53 -13.94 -26.26
C LYS A 669 14.08 -15.35 -26.04
N VAL A 670 15.36 -15.47 -25.70
CA VAL A 670 16.04 -16.75 -25.43
C VAL A 670 15.45 -17.51 -24.23
N PHE A 671 14.78 -16.82 -23.30
CA PHE A 671 14.16 -17.44 -22.11
C PHE A 671 12.69 -17.77 -22.31
N HIS A 672 12.01 -17.21 -23.34
CA HIS A 672 10.56 -17.42 -23.54
C HIS A 672 10.16 -18.90 -23.64
N PRO A 673 10.92 -19.77 -24.35
CA PRO A 673 10.62 -21.20 -24.39
C PRO A 673 10.53 -21.86 -23.01
N LEU A 674 11.35 -21.42 -22.05
CA LEU A 674 11.39 -22.01 -20.71
C LEU A 674 10.08 -21.81 -19.92
N MET A 675 9.29 -20.78 -20.25
CA MET A 675 8.04 -20.45 -19.56
C MET A 675 6.80 -20.99 -20.28
N THR A 676 6.91 -21.40 -21.55
CA THR A 676 5.72 -21.74 -22.37
C THR A 676 5.75 -23.11 -23.01
N GLU A 677 6.94 -23.69 -23.23
CA GLU A 677 7.03 -25.02 -23.84
C GLU A 677 6.80 -26.11 -22.79
N LYS A 678 5.94 -27.08 -23.12
CA LYS A 678 5.63 -28.23 -22.24
C LYS A 678 6.84 -29.10 -21.93
N GLU A 679 7.85 -29.10 -22.81
CA GLU A 679 9.10 -29.85 -22.65
C GLU A 679 10.12 -29.12 -21.76
N SER A 680 9.82 -27.90 -21.30
CA SER A 680 10.72 -27.16 -20.41
C SER A 680 10.87 -27.85 -19.06
N LYS A 681 12.12 -27.99 -18.60
CA LYS A 681 12.48 -28.58 -17.29
C LYS A 681 11.88 -27.84 -16.08
N ILE A 682 11.33 -26.63 -16.30
CA ILE A 682 10.83 -25.73 -15.27
C ILE A 682 9.41 -25.21 -15.57
N ILE A 683 8.68 -25.86 -16.49
CA ILE A 683 7.32 -25.44 -16.88
C ILE A 683 6.33 -25.46 -15.71
N ASP A 684 6.53 -26.35 -14.74
CA ASP A 684 5.70 -26.50 -13.54
C ASP A 684 5.77 -25.29 -12.59
N PHE A 685 6.77 -24.41 -12.75
CA PHE A 685 6.81 -23.14 -12.03
C PHE A 685 5.84 -22.07 -12.57
N TYR A 686 5.29 -22.27 -13.78
CA TYR A 686 4.45 -21.29 -14.46
C TYR A 686 3.04 -21.85 -14.76
N PRO A 687 2.23 -22.17 -13.74
CA PRO A 687 0.87 -22.61 -13.96
C PRO A 687 0.02 -21.49 -14.58
N GLU A 688 -0.84 -21.84 -15.55
CA GLU A 688 -1.81 -20.90 -16.13
C GLU A 688 -2.97 -20.61 -15.17
N GLU A 689 -3.34 -21.60 -14.34
CA GLU A 689 -4.39 -21.51 -13.32
C GLU A 689 -3.83 -21.95 -11.97
N PHE A 690 -4.17 -21.23 -10.91
CA PHE A 690 -3.76 -21.53 -9.54
C PHE A 690 -4.88 -21.20 -8.55
N GLU A 691 -4.90 -21.89 -7.42
CA GLU A 691 -5.92 -21.69 -6.40
C GLU A 691 -5.63 -20.45 -5.56
N VAL A 692 -6.68 -19.69 -5.25
CA VAL A 692 -6.63 -18.55 -4.32
C VAL A 692 -7.48 -18.88 -3.10
N ASP A 693 -6.82 -19.20 -1.98
CA ASP A 693 -7.51 -19.46 -0.72
C ASP A 693 -7.88 -18.12 -0.04
N LEU A 694 -9.18 -17.88 0.11
CA LEU A 694 -9.69 -16.68 0.79
C LEU A 694 -9.31 -16.61 2.27
N ASN A 695 -9.03 -17.75 2.91
CA ASN A 695 -8.59 -17.82 4.31
C ASN A 695 -9.43 -16.95 5.27
N GLY A 696 -10.77 -17.02 5.16
CA GLY A 696 -11.70 -16.24 5.98
C GLY A 696 -11.87 -14.76 5.57
N LYS A 697 -11.26 -14.32 4.48
CA LYS A 697 -11.41 -12.95 3.95
C LYS A 697 -12.54 -12.87 2.92
N LYS A 698 -13.19 -11.70 2.83
CA LYS A 698 -14.37 -11.49 1.97
C LYS A 698 -14.03 -11.23 0.50
N MET A 699 -12.79 -10.84 0.21
CA MET A 699 -12.38 -10.42 -1.14
C MET A 699 -11.19 -11.26 -1.61
N ALA A 700 -11.23 -11.70 -2.87
CA ALA A 700 -10.16 -12.49 -3.50
C ALA A 700 -8.79 -11.83 -3.40
N TRP A 701 -8.74 -10.49 -3.43
CA TRP A 701 -7.47 -9.76 -3.31
C TRP A 701 -6.80 -9.85 -1.95
N GLN A 702 -7.51 -10.32 -0.92
CA GLN A 702 -6.98 -10.61 0.41
C GLN A 702 -6.59 -12.09 0.59
N GLY A 703 -6.93 -12.94 -0.40
CA GLY A 703 -6.62 -14.36 -0.38
C GLY A 703 -5.15 -14.67 -0.66
N VAL A 704 -4.76 -15.89 -0.33
CA VAL A 704 -3.41 -16.43 -0.49
C VAL A 704 -3.35 -17.20 -1.81
N ALA A 705 -2.45 -16.78 -2.71
CA ALA A 705 -2.23 -17.51 -3.96
C ALA A 705 -1.34 -18.73 -3.72
N LEU A 706 -1.87 -19.92 -4.00
CA LEU A 706 -1.19 -21.20 -3.81
C LEU A 706 -0.33 -21.53 -5.02
N LEU A 707 0.83 -20.87 -5.09
CA LEU A 707 1.85 -21.13 -6.11
C LEU A 707 2.91 -22.13 -5.62
N PRO A 708 3.43 -23.02 -6.49
CA PRO A 708 4.49 -23.96 -6.13
C PRO A 708 5.80 -23.22 -5.91
N PHE A 709 6.47 -23.34 -4.77
CA PHE A 709 7.75 -22.67 -4.52
C PHE A 709 8.82 -23.08 -5.55
N ILE A 710 9.62 -22.12 -6.00
CA ILE A 710 10.66 -22.36 -7.01
C ILE A 710 11.85 -23.08 -6.37
N ASP A 711 12.28 -24.17 -7.00
CA ASP A 711 13.57 -24.81 -6.74
C ASP A 711 14.67 -24.01 -7.48
N MET A 712 15.44 -23.24 -6.71
CA MET A 712 16.46 -22.34 -7.23
C MET A 712 17.57 -23.08 -8.01
N PRO A 713 18.22 -24.13 -7.49
CA PRO A 713 19.15 -24.95 -8.27
C PRO A 713 18.61 -25.37 -9.65
N ARG A 714 17.35 -25.81 -9.72
CA ARG A 714 16.73 -26.25 -10.98
C ARG A 714 16.49 -25.09 -11.94
N LEU A 715 16.00 -23.95 -11.44
CA LEU A 715 15.83 -22.73 -12.22
C LEU A 715 17.18 -22.26 -12.79
N LEU A 716 18.21 -22.20 -11.94
CA LEU A 716 19.54 -21.71 -12.32
C LEU A 716 20.17 -22.57 -13.40
N ALA A 717 20.08 -23.90 -13.29
CA ALA A 717 20.57 -24.81 -14.31
C ALA A 717 19.93 -24.53 -15.68
N ALA A 718 18.59 -24.35 -15.71
CA ALA A 718 17.87 -24.08 -16.95
C ALA A 718 18.19 -22.69 -17.56
N VAL A 719 18.34 -21.67 -16.71
CA VAL A 719 18.64 -20.29 -17.13
C VAL A 719 20.08 -20.15 -17.62
N GLN A 720 21.04 -20.78 -16.92
CA GLN A 720 22.46 -20.68 -17.25
C GLN A 720 22.81 -21.37 -18.57
N GLU A 721 22.11 -22.45 -18.95
CA GLU A 721 22.23 -23.09 -20.27
C GLU A 721 21.97 -22.10 -21.43
N LYS A 722 21.21 -21.02 -21.20
CA LYS A 722 20.86 -20.02 -22.22
C LYS A 722 21.76 -18.78 -22.24
N TYR A 723 22.66 -18.61 -21.28
CA TYR A 723 23.48 -17.39 -21.17
C TYR A 723 24.42 -17.14 -22.34
N SER A 724 24.91 -18.21 -22.98
CA SER A 724 25.74 -18.09 -24.18
C SER A 724 25.00 -17.51 -25.39
N LEU A 725 23.67 -17.50 -25.36
CA LEU A 725 22.81 -17.00 -26.43
C LEU A 725 22.41 -15.52 -26.24
N LEU A 726 22.79 -14.90 -25.12
CA LEU A 726 22.50 -13.50 -24.84
C LEU A 726 23.34 -12.58 -25.72
N THR A 727 22.73 -11.48 -26.15
CA THR A 727 23.46 -10.38 -26.79
C THR A 727 24.38 -9.68 -25.78
N PRO A 728 25.45 -8.98 -26.23
CA PRO A 728 26.33 -8.24 -25.32
C PRO A 728 25.60 -7.20 -24.44
N ALA A 729 24.58 -6.53 -24.99
CA ALA A 729 23.76 -5.57 -24.25
C ALA A 729 22.92 -6.26 -23.16
N GLU A 730 22.29 -7.39 -23.48
CA GLU A 730 21.54 -8.18 -22.48
C GLU A 730 22.46 -8.76 -21.40
N ALA A 731 23.65 -9.20 -21.77
CA ALA A 731 24.65 -9.69 -20.83
C ALA A 731 25.14 -8.58 -19.87
N ALA A 732 25.37 -7.37 -20.38
CA ALA A 732 25.74 -6.21 -19.57
C ALA A 732 24.63 -5.83 -18.58
N ARG A 733 23.37 -5.86 -19.03
CA ARG A 733 22.20 -5.57 -18.20
C ARG A 733 21.93 -6.63 -17.12
N ASN A 734 22.46 -7.84 -17.31
CA ASN A 734 22.37 -8.93 -16.32
C ASN A 734 23.54 -8.93 -15.31
N ALA A 735 24.44 -7.93 -15.37
CA ALA A 735 25.55 -7.78 -14.45
C ALA A 735 25.21 -6.79 -13.31
N PRO A 736 25.79 -6.96 -12.11
CA PRO A 736 25.62 -6.00 -11.02
C PRO A 736 26.33 -4.68 -11.35
N GLY A 737 25.67 -3.56 -11.06
CA GLY A 737 26.25 -2.23 -11.20
C GLY A 737 26.74 -1.63 -9.88
N LYS A 738 26.95 -0.32 -9.88
CA LYS A 738 27.48 0.47 -8.75
C LYS A 738 26.70 1.77 -8.61
N ASP A 739 26.63 2.27 -7.37
CA ASP A 739 26.06 3.60 -7.10
C ASP A 739 26.89 4.69 -7.77
N VAL A 740 26.21 5.74 -8.26
CA VAL A 740 26.85 6.88 -8.95
C VAL A 740 26.71 8.13 -8.09
N LEU A 741 27.84 8.76 -7.76
CA LEU A 741 27.89 10.03 -7.02
C LEU A 741 28.14 11.17 -8.01
N ILE A 742 27.22 12.12 -8.07
CA ILE A 742 27.32 13.30 -8.94
C ILE A 742 27.48 14.55 -8.08
N ILE A 743 28.49 15.37 -8.40
CA ILE A 743 28.81 16.62 -7.68
C ILE A 743 29.13 17.75 -8.65
N SER A 744 28.78 18.98 -8.29
CA SER A 744 29.12 20.20 -9.05
C SER A 744 30.47 20.79 -8.62
N GLU A 745 31.13 21.54 -9.51
CA GLU A 745 32.31 22.39 -9.23
C GLU A 745 32.11 23.35 -8.05
N ASN A 746 30.86 23.72 -7.77
CA ASN A 746 30.49 24.56 -6.64
C ASN A 746 30.73 23.88 -5.27
N ASN A 747 30.99 22.57 -5.24
CA ASN A 747 31.50 21.84 -4.08
C ASN A 747 33.04 21.84 -4.08
N SER A 748 33.66 23.01 -4.19
CA SER A 748 35.10 23.19 -4.50
C SER A 748 36.04 22.26 -3.72
N GLY A 749 35.88 22.15 -2.40
CA GLY A 749 36.74 21.29 -1.57
C GLY A 749 36.69 19.79 -1.93
N LEU A 750 35.50 19.25 -2.22
CA LEU A 750 35.31 17.84 -2.60
C LEU A 750 35.64 17.62 -4.08
N TYR A 751 35.22 18.56 -4.93
CA TYR A 751 35.41 18.52 -6.36
C TYR A 751 36.91 18.52 -6.72
N ASP A 752 37.68 19.44 -6.15
CA ASP A 752 39.11 19.59 -6.44
C ASP A 752 39.92 18.38 -5.96
N ASP A 753 39.57 17.78 -4.81
CA ASP A 753 40.23 16.58 -4.27
C ASP A 753 39.99 15.37 -5.18
N ILE A 754 38.75 15.17 -5.65
CA ILE A 754 38.40 14.09 -6.59
C ILE A 754 39.06 14.32 -7.96
N LEU A 755 39.01 15.55 -8.48
CA LEU A 755 39.59 15.89 -9.77
C LEU A 755 41.11 15.67 -9.77
N THR A 756 41.80 16.15 -8.72
CA THR A 756 43.26 16.01 -8.59
C THR A 756 43.68 14.56 -8.49
N ARG A 757 42.94 13.70 -7.77
CA ARG A 757 43.34 12.31 -7.58
C ARG A 757 43.09 11.42 -8.79
N PHE A 758 41.96 11.59 -9.48
CA PHE A 758 41.57 10.70 -10.58
C PHE A 758 41.95 11.21 -11.97
N TYR A 759 42.13 12.53 -12.15
CA TYR A 759 42.34 13.14 -13.46
C TYR A 759 43.67 13.90 -13.59
N SER A 760 44.50 13.96 -12.54
CA SER A 760 45.88 14.49 -12.66
C SER A 760 46.88 13.48 -13.23
N LYS A 761 48.05 13.97 -13.64
CA LYS A 761 49.16 13.16 -14.18
C LYS A 761 49.77 12.18 -13.15
N ARG A 762 49.49 12.35 -11.86
CA ARG A 762 49.91 11.45 -10.78
C ARG A 762 48.68 10.69 -10.29
N GLN A 763 48.31 9.63 -11.00
CA GLN A 763 47.19 8.76 -10.58
C GLN A 763 47.62 7.95 -9.36
N GLU A 764 47.16 8.35 -8.17
CA GLU A 764 47.63 7.77 -6.91
C GLU A 764 46.82 6.54 -6.44
N SER A 765 45.62 6.28 -6.99
CA SER A 765 44.89 5.01 -6.77
C SER A 765 43.63 4.88 -7.65
N ARG A 766 43.13 3.64 -7.84
CA ARG A 766 41.83 3.38 -8.50
C ARG A 766 40.63 3.77 -7.62
N ASN A 767 40.79 3.71 -6.30
CA ASN A 767 39.75 3.95 -5.30
C ASN A 767 40.24 4.97 -4.27
N PHE A 768 39.35 5.82 -3.78
CA PHE A 768 39.67 6.91 -2.85
C PHE A 768 38.63 6.98 -1.73
N LYS A 769 39.09 7.06 -0.47
CA LYS A 769 38.21 7.26 0.69
C LYS A 769 37.91 8.75 0.86
N LEU A 770 36.64 9.11 0.84
CA LEU A 770 36.19 10.49 1.01
C LEU A 770 36.60 11.03 2.38
N ASN A 771 37.04 12.30 2.40
CA ASN A 771 37.27 13.04 3.63
C ASN A 771 35.95 13.68 4.10
N PRO A 772 35.36 13.23 5.23
CA PRO A 772 34.08 13.76 5.72
C PRO A 772 34.06 15.27 5.95
N LYS A 773 35.22 15.88 6.25
CA LYS A 773 35.32 17.33 6.47
C LYS A 773 35.17 18.12 5.17
N LEU A 774 35.73 17.61 4.08
CA LEU A 774 35.64 18.23 2.75
C LEU A 774 34.31 17.93 2.06
N SER A 775 33.76 16.74 2.32
CA SER A 775 32.51 16.29 1.72
C SER A 775 31.26 16.76 2.47
N GLY A 776 31.41 17.54 3.55
CA GLY A 776 30.29 18.01 4.36
C GLY A 776 29.50 16.88 5.03
N GLY A 777 30.22 15.96 5.67
CA GLY A 777 29.67 14.83 6.44
C GLY A 777 29.54 13.51 5.66
N LEU A 778 29.76 13.50 4.33
CA LEU A 778 29.62 12.30 3.52
C LEU A 778 30.86 11.40 3.63
N SER A 779 30.67 10.19 4.11
CA SER A 779 31.71 9.17 4.23
C SER A 779 31.51 8.05 3.21
N GLY A 780 32.60 7.49 2.68
CA GLY A 780 32.52 6.43 1.68
C GLY A 780 33.81 6.25 0.90
N ILE A 781 33.78 5.33 -0.06
CA ILE A 781 34.86 5.09 -1.03
C ILE A 781 34.30 5.38 -2.41
N VAL A 782 35.01 6.20 -3.18
CA VAL A 782 34.70 6.52 -4.57
C VAL A 782 35.74 5.92 -5.49
N GLU A 783 35.35 5.62 -6.72
CA GLU A 783 36.24 5.14 -7.78
C GLU A 783 35.86 5.84 -9.09
N LYS A 784 36.81 5.94 -10.02
CA LYS A 784 36.56 6.57 -11.32
C LYS A 784 35.64 5.71 -12.19
N GLN A 785 34.56 6.30 -12.69
CA GLN A 785 33.62 5.62 -13.59
C GLN A 785 34.20 5.51 -15.02
N GLY A 786 34.78 4.35 -15.34
CA GLY A 786 35.23 4.00 -16.69
C GLY A 786 36.31 4.92 -17.28
N SER A 787 36.75 4.62 -18.50
CA SER A 787 37.74 5.43 -19.24
C SER A 787 37.14 6.48 -20.17
N GLU A 788 35.82 6.41 -20.41
CA GLU A 788 35.12 7.21 -21.43
C GLU A 788 34.61 8.56 -20.90
N TYR A 789 34.43 8.71 -19.58
CA TYR A 789 34.00 9.98 -19.02
C TYR A 789 35.16 10.98 -18.93
N VAL A 790 34.92 12.16 -19.50
CA VAL A 790 35.84 13.30 -19.49
C VAL A 790 35.13 14.45 -18.77
N PRO A 791 35.70 14.96 -17.65
CA PRO A 791 35.19 16.17 -17.00
C PRO A 791 35.12 17.33 -17.99
N HIS A 792 34.14 18.22 -17.84
CA HIS A 792 33.96 19.39 -18.71
C HIS A 792 33.67 19.08 -20.18
N GLY A 793 33.19 17.86 -20.48
CA GLY A 793 32.62 17.53 -21.79
C GLY A 793 31.21 18.11 -21.98
N SER A 794 30.62 17.84 -23.14
CA SER A 794 29.21 18.14 -23.40
C SER A 794 28.30 17.12 -22.71
N LEU A 795 27.16 17.60 -22.19
CA LEU A 795 26.09 16.79 -21.64
C LEU A 795 24.94 16.76 -22.65
N THR A 796 24.74 15.61 -23.29
CA THR A 796 23.68 15.41 -24.28
C THR A 796 22.47 14.72 -23.67
N TYR A 797 21.27 15.16 -24.02
CA TYR A 797 20.03 14.50 -23.65
C TYR A 797 19.96 13.10 -24.29
N PRO A 798 19.65 12.04 -23.51
CA PRO A 798 19.74 10.66 -24.01
C PRO A 798 18.57 10.21 -24.89
N LEU A 799 17.46 10.95 -24.98
CA LEU A 799 16.24 10.52 -25.68
C LEU A 799 16.00 11.29 -26.98
N GLY A 800 15.40 10.60 -27.96
CA GLY A 800 15.43 11.01 -29.36
C GLY A 800 14.62 12.26 -29.75
N ARG A 801 13.64 12.71 -28.96
CA ARG A 801 12.85 13.93 -29.31
C ARG A 801 13.45 15.22 -28.77
N ASN A 802 14.54 15.19 -28.00
CA ASN A 802 15.22 16.38 -27.49
C ASN A 802 14.30 17.35 -26.73
N ASN A 803 13.36 16.82 -25.93
CA ASN A 803 12.50 17.65 -25.09
C ASN A 803 13.23 18.35 -23.94
N MET A 804 14.50 18.00 -23.70
CA MET A 804 15.40 18.68 -22.75
C MET A 804 16.66 19.17 -23.50
N PRO A 805 17.25 20.30 -23.08
CA PRO A 805 18.36 20.93 -23.79
C PRO A 805 19.72 20.29 -23.50
N ASP A 806 20.60 20.26 -24.50
CA ASP A 806 21.99 19.88 -24.29
C ASP A 806 22.78 20.99 -23.59
N LEU A 807 23.84 20.62 -22.86
CA LEU A 807 24.80 21.57 -22.30
C LEU A 807 26.17 21.37 -22.97
N ASP A 808 26.71 22.43 -23.55
CA ASP A 808 28.04 22.39 -24.17
C ASP A 808 29.17 22.16 -23.15
N TYR A 809 28.95 22.55 -21.89
CA TYR A 809 29.94 22.49 -20.83
C TYR A 809 29.34 21.98 -19.51
N ASP A 810 29.61 20.72 -19.18
CA ASP A 810 29.21 20.11 -17.91
C ASP A 810 30.18 20.48 -16.78
N LYS A 811 29.68 21.20 -15.78
CA LYS A 811 30.40 21.60 -14.56
C LYS A 811 30.28 20.59 -13.43
N SER A 812 29.73 19.41 -13.70
CA SER A 812 29.64 18.31 -12.74
C SER A 812 30.72 17.24 -12.96
N LEU A 813 30.94 16.41 -11.94
CA LEU A 813 31.69 15.16 -11.99
C LEU A 813 30.74 14.01 -11.65
N ARG A 814 30.95 12.85 -12.29
CA ARG A 814 30.24 11.59 -12.03
C ARG A 814 31.20 10.44 -11.71
#